data_AF-A0A316DPK7-F1
#
_entry.id   AF-A0A316DPK7-F1
#
_cell.length_a   1.000
_cell.length_b   1.000
_cell.length_c   1.000
_cell.angle_alpha   90.00
_cell.angle_beta   90.00
_cell.angle_gamma   90.00
#
_symmetry.space_group_name_H-M   'P 1'
#
loop_
_entity.id
_entity.type
_entity.pdbx_description
1 polymer ?
#
loop_
_entity_poly.entity_id
_entity_poly.type
_entity_poly.pdbx_seq_one_letter_code
_entity_poly.pdbx_strand_id
1 'polypeptide(L)'
;MKVCIAEKPSVAREIASVLGATNRHDGYYEGNGYAVTYTFGHLCTLMEPNDYKPHWKSWDLNNLPMLPEKFKTKVVSNSGIQKQFKIVKSLFDKADVVINCGDAGQEGELIQRWVLDQANYKGKVERLWISSLTTEAIKEGFNNLKPSENYDNLYYAGFSRAIGDWLLGMNATRLFTVKHGGYKQVLSVGRVQTPTLAMVVSRFKEIENFKPQAYWELQTMYRDTLFSYEEGRFTKMEDGEVLANKVKEHEFEIESVTKKKGKEYAPKLFDLTGLQVYCNTKFGFSADETLKLVQKLYEMKVVTYPRVDTTFLPNDVYPKVAGILQKLTNYATLTQPLLGKKIKKSSKVFNDKKVTDHHAIIPTGIQTNLQYNQQQVYDIIVKRFIAVFYEDCSVSNTTVIGKAADVNFKTTGKEILKKGWRVVFESDEKEKKEANMLPTFVKGEKGPHEPSFLEKQTKPPNQFTEASLLRAMETAGKQVDDDELRDLMKENGIGRPSTRANIIETLFKRQYIKRNKKQILPTVTGIALIDTIQNELLKSAELTGLWEKQLKDIEKGTFSASQFIINMKKMVDELVYEVRSETTRANISQATVVKQRQAKTEQKQKAGITVETCPKCQKETLIKGKKAYGCSAYSDGCKFILPFEIYGKKISEKQYIRLLQKGSTVNLKGFKTDSGTTEGLLCLDDNFQLVLEPKKAKLKSIPDTLACPKCQKGTVIKGKTAYGCSAYKEGCDFRFSFDDLKKQAGNKALTKELVYHILTNSH
;
A
#
# COMPACT_ATOMS: atom_id res chain seq x y z
N MET A 1 -5.42 54.51 3.96
CA MET A 1 -5.61 53.29 4.78
C MET A 1 -4.74 52.15 4.24
N LYS A 2 -4.19 51.27 5.11
CA LYS A 2 -3.45 50.07 4.69
C LYS A 2 -4.40 48.88 4.56
N VAL A 3 -4.36 48.13 3.45
CA VAL A 3 -5.26 46.99 3.24
C VAL A 3 -4.49 45.67 3.23
N CYS A 4 -4.76 44.78 4.17
CA CYS A 4 -4.17 43.44 4.23
C CYS A 4 -5.10 42.43 3.54
N ILE A 5 -4.58 41.59 2.64
CA ILE A 5 -5.33 40.49 2.01
C ILE A 5 -4.77 39.13 2.43
N ALA A 6 -5.49 38.41 3.28
CA ALA A 6 -5.14 37.05 3.72
C ALA A 6 -5.77 35.96 2.85
N GLU A 7 -5.28 34.72 2.94
CA GLU A 7 -5.79 33.61 2.10
C GLU A 7 -7.09 32.95 2.62
N LYS A 8 -7.43 33.17 3.90
CA LYS A 8 -8.62 32.60 4.53
C LYS A 8 -9.15 33.49 5.67
N PRO A 9 -10.46 33.41 5.99
CA PRO A 9 -11.06 34.25 7.04
C PRO A 9 -10.44 34.08 8.42
N SER A 10 -9.92 32.89 8.75
CA SER A 10 -9.27 32.64 10.04
C SER A 10 -7.93 33.38 10.16
N VAL A 11 -7.12 33.40 9.11
CA VAL A 11 -5.83 34.12 9.09
C VAL A 11 -6.06 35.63 9.16
N ALA A 12 -7.03 36.15 8.39
CA ALA A 12 -7.39 37.56 8.50
C ALA A 12 -7.80 37.95 9.92
N ARG A 13 -8.52 37.09 10.65
CA ARG A 13 -8.90 37.37 12.04
C ARG A 13 -7.69 37.46 12.97
N GLU A 14 -6.74 36.53 12.87
CA GLU A 14 -5.52 36.56 13.71
C GLU A 14 -4.68 37.80 13.41
N ILE A 15 -4.49 38.13 12.12
CA ILE A 15 -3.79 39.34 11.70
C ILE A 15 -4.50 40.60 12.20
N ALA A 16 -5.83 40.67 12.03
CA ALA A 16 -6.64 41.80 12.48
C ALA A 16 -6.53 42.03 13.99
N SER A 17 -6.55 40.95 14.78
CA SER A 17 -6.38 40.99 16.23
C SER A 17 -5.02 41.60 16.62
N VAL A 18 -3.94 41.15 15.99
CA VAL A 18 -2.58 41.65 16.27
C VAL A 18 -2.40 43.11 15.85
N LEU A 19 -3.02 43.50 14.74
CA LEU A 19 -2.95 44.87 14.21
C LEU A 19 -3.90 45.85 14.92
N GLY A 20 -4.82 45.38 15.77
CA GLY A 20 -5.85 46.24 16.38
C GLY A 20 -6.97 46.64 15.43
N ALA A 21 -7.18 45.90 14.33
CA ALA A 21 -8.30 46.07 13.42
C ALA A 21 -9.53 45.29 13.94
N THR A 22 -10.14 45.77 15.02
CA THR A 22 -11.17 45.00 15.76
C THR A 22 -12.60 45.20 15.27
N ASN A 23 -12.88 46.22 14.46
CA ASN A 23 -14.23 46.49 13.97
C ASN A 23 -14.56 45.51 12.85
N ARG A 24 -15.57 44.67 13.05
CA ARG A 24 -15.95 43.65 12.07
C ARG A 24 -16.96 44.21 11.07
N HIS A 25 -16.66 44.03 9.79
CA HIS A 25 -17.54 44.35 8.67
C HIS A 25 -17.88 43.08 7.87
N ASP A 26 -18.77 43.20 6.88
CA ASP A 26 -19.02 42.11 5.94
C ASP A 26 -17.79 41.94 5.03
N GLY A 27 -17.10 40.81 5.17
CA GLY A 27 -15.95 40.43 4.34
C GLY A 27 -14.58 41.00 4.77
N TYR A 28 -14.48 41.78 5.85
CA TYR A 28 -13.21 42.32 6.35
C TYR A 28 -13.30 42.81 7.80
N TYR A 29 -12.16 43.17 8.39
CA TYR A 29 -12.04 43.85 9.68
C TYR A 29 -11.35 45.21 9.51
N GLU A 30 -11.64 46.19 10.36
CA GLU A 30 -11.11 47.55 10.27
C GLU A 30 -10.68 48.09 11.63
N GLY A 31 -9.64 48.92 11.67
CA GLY A 31 -9.19 49.62 12.87
C GLY A 31 -7.69 49.86 12.87
N ASN A 32 -7.23 50.78 13.71
CA ASN A 32 -5.82 51.15 13.84
C ASN A 32 -5.12 51.51 12.50
N GLY A 33 -5.88 52.07 11.54
CA GLY A 33 -5.38 52.41 10.20
C GLY A 33 -5.29 51.25 9.20
N TYR A 34 -5.74 50.05 9.58
CA TYR A 34 -5.76 48.85 8.74
C TYR A 34 -7.18 48.41 8.39
N ALA A 35 -7.34 47.88 7.17
CA ALA A 35 -8.45 47.02 6.80
C ALA A 35 -7.90 45.62 6.43
N VAL A 36 -8.36 44.58 7.11
CA VAL A 36 -7.89 43.20 6.92
C VAL A 36 -9.00 42.37 6.28
N THR A 37 -8.86 42.10 4.99
CA THR A 37 -9.77 41.26 4.20
C THR A 37 -9.13 39.92 3.86
N TYR A 38 -9.86 39.07 3.15
CA TYR A 38 -9.45 37.70 2.85
C TYR A 38 -10.07 37.15 1.56
N THR A 39 -9.39 36.16 1.01
CA THR A 39 -9.96 35.18 0.08
C THR A 39 -10.47 33.95 0.87
N PHE A 40 -11.03 32.96 0.18
CA PHE A 40 -11.40 31.67 0.78
C PHE A 40 -11.18 30.55 -0.24
N GLY A 41 -9.91 30.40 -0.63
CA GLY A 41 -9.52 29.74 -1.87
C GLY A 41 -9.47 30.73 -3.03
N HIS A 42 -9.45 30.22 -4.25
CA HIS A 42 -9.27 31.05 -5.45
C HIS A 42 -10.53 31.87 -5.75
N LEU A 43 -10.43 33.20 -5.66
CA LEU A 43 -11.45 34.10 -6.19
C LEU A 43 -11.36 34.26 -7.72
N CYS A 44 -10.16 34.02 -8.27
CA CYS A 44 -9.86 34.14 -9.68
C CYS A 44 -9.40 32.79 -10.25
N THR A 45 -9.65 32.54 -11.54
CA THR A 45 -9.20 31.36 -12.28
C THR A 45 -8.61 31.79 -13.61
N LEU A 46 -7.80 30.94 -14.24
CA LEU A 46 -7.50 31.10 -15.67
C LEU A 46 -8.80 31.09 -16.49
N MET A 47 -8.84 31.91 -17.54
CA MET A 47 -9.90 31.86 -18.55
C MET A 47 -10.00 30.45 -19.16
N GLU A 48 -11.22 30.01 -19.41
CA GLU A 48 -11.55 28.76 -20.09
C GLU A 48 -11.35 28.92 -21.61
N PRO A 49 -11.23 27.82 -22.38
CA PRO A 49 -11.00 27.93 -23.82
C PRO A 49 -12.03 28.81 -24.55
N ASN A 50 -13.31 28.69 -24.22
CA ASN A 50 -14.38 29.46 -24.84
C ASN A 50 -14.37 30.95 -24.48
N ASP A 51 -13.67 31.36 -23.42
CA ASP A 51 -13.51 32.78 -23.11
C ASP A 51 -12.50 33.45 -24.06
N TYR A 52 -11.53 32.69 -24.58
CA TYR A 52 -10.56 33.18 -25.57
C TYR A 52 -11.15 33.18 -26.97
N LYS A 53 -11.75 32.05 -27.38
CA LYS A 53 -12.35 31.89 -28.70
C LYS A 53 -13.68 31.12 -28.56
N PRO A 54 -14.84 31.69 -28.95
CA PRO A 54 -16.14 31.03 -28.78
C PRO A 54 -16.23 29.63 -29.40
N HIS A 55 -15.59 29.39 -30.55
CA HIS A 55 -15.58 28.09 -31.22
C HIS A 55 -14.81 27.00 -30.44
N TRP A 56 -13.91 27.35 -29.51
CA TRP A 56 -13.28 26.41 -28.59
C TRP A 56 -14.24 25.90 -27.50
N LYS A 57 -15.52 26.28 -27.52
CA LYS A 57 -16.54 25.61 -26.69
C LYS A 57 -16.82 24.18 -27.17
N SER A 58 -16.81 23.95 -28.49
CA SER A 58 -17.01 22.62 -29.08
C SER A 58 -15.74 21.80 -29.02
N TRP A 59 -15.88 20.49 -28.74
CA TRP A 59 -14.77 19.55 -28.71
C TRP A 59 -14.62 18.93 -30.10
N ASP A 60 -13.70 19.47 -30.88
CA ASP A 60 -13.39 19.05 -32.25
C ASP A 60 -11.87 18.88 -32.38
N LEU A 61 -11.41 17.87 -33.12
CA LEU A 61 -9.99 17.67 -33.40
C LEU A 61 -9.39 18.83 -34.19
N ASN A 62 -10.18 19.51 -35.03
CA ASN A 62 -9.74 20.67 -35.80
C ASN A 62 -9.53 21.92 -34.96
N ASN A 63 -10.07 21.95 -33.73
CA ASN A 63 -9.86 23.05 -32.79
C ASN A 63 -8.58 22.88 -31.95
N LEU A 64 -7.85 21.77 -32.11
CA LEU A 64 -6.67 21.44 -31.31
C LEU A 64 -5.37 21.65 -32.12
N PRO A 65 -4.30 22.16 -31.47
CA PRO A 65 -4.23 22.59 -30.07
C PRO A 65 -4.86 23.98 -29.81
N MET A 66 -5.43 24.15 -28.61
CA MET A 66 -5.91 25.44 -28.09
C MET A 66 -4.75 26.17 -27.41
N LEU A 67 -4.11 27.09 -28.15
CA LEU A 67 -2.94 27.85 -27.69
C LEU A 67 -3.25 29.36 -27.64
N PRO A 68 -3.72 29.91 -26.50
CA PRO A 68 -3.88 31.35 -26.34
C PRO A 68 -2.55 32.10 -26.51
N GLU A 69 -2.57 33.29 -27.12
CA GLU A 69 -1.39 34.16 -27.22
C GLU A 69 -0.90 34.58 -25.82
N LYS A 70 -1.83 35.12 -25.01
CA LYS A 70 -1.61 35.51 -23.61
C LYS A 70 -2.64 34.84 -22.71
N PHE A 71 -2.16 34.27 -21.61
CA PHE A 71 -3.03 33.73 -20.57
C PHE A 71 -3.55 34.85 -19.69
N LYS A 72 -4.85 34.85 -19.44
CA LYS A 72 -5.55 35.83 -18.60
C LYS A 72 -6.37 35.11 -17.54
N THR A 73 -6.65 35.83 -16.46
CA THR A 73 -7.51 35.35 -15.39
C THR A 73 -8.89 36.01 -15.47
N LYS A 74 -9.88 35.39 -14.83
CA LYS A 74 -11.23 35.92 -14.62
C LYS A 74 -11.68 35.62 -13.20
N VAL A 75 -12.54 36.47 -12.64
CA VAL A 75 -13.22 36.17 -11.37
C VAL A 75 -14.13 34.96 -11.56
N VAL A 76 -14.09 34.01 -10.61
CA VAL A 76 -14.91 32.80 -10.69
C VAL A 76 -16.39 33.18 -10.66
N SER A 77 -17.19 32.56 -11.53
CA SER A 77 -18.64 32.75 -11.63
C SER A 77 -19.41 32.07 -10.49
N ASN A 78 -19.14 32.49 -9.26
CA ASN A 78 -19.83 32.06 -8.05
C ASN A 78 -20.27 33.32 -7.27
N SER A 79 -21.54 33.37 -6.87
CA SER A 79 -22.13 34.57 -6.25
C SER A 79 -21.40 35.01 -4.96
N GLY A 80 -21.00 34.06 -4.12
CA GLY A 80 -20.22 34.32 -2.91
C GLY A 80 -18.83 34.88 -3.23
N ILE A 81 -18.13 34.28 -4.20
CA ILE A 81 -16.82 34.76 -4.66
C ILE A 81 -16.93 36.17 -5.24
N GLN A 82 -17.91 36.42 -6.12
CA GLN A 82 -18.11 37.73 -6.74
C GLN A 82 -18.46 38.80 -5.71
N LYS A 83 -19.27 38.47 -4.70
CA LYS A 83 -19.55 39.37 -3.58
C LYS A 83 -18.26 39.74 -2.83
N GLN A 84 -17.48 38.74 -2.42
CA GLN A 84 -16.22 38.98 -1.70
C GLN A 84 -15.22 39.76 -2.54
N PHE A 85 -15.08 39.42 -3.83
CA PHE A 85 -14.19 40.13 -4.74
C PHE A 85 -14.57 41.62 -4.88
N LYS A 86 -15.87 41.94 -4.95
CA LYS A 86 -16.34 43.34 -4.97
C LYS A 86 -15.95 44.09 -3.70
N ILE A 87 -16.04 43.44 -2.53
CA ILE A 87 -15.61 44.02 -1.24
C ILE A 87 -14.10 44.29 -1.28
N VAL A 88 -13.30 43.29 -1.66
CA VAL A 88 -11.84 43.42 -1.77
C VAL A 88 -11.46 44.55 -2.73
N LYS A 89 -12.08 44.60 -3.91
CA LYS A 89 -11.85 45.67 -4.89
C LYS A 89 -12.15 47.05 -4.32
N SER A 90 -13.29 47.22 -3.63
CA SER A 90 -13.65 48.49 -3.01
C SER A 90 -12.66 48.94 -1.93
N LEU A 91 -12.04 48.00 -1.21
CA LEU A 91 -10.97 48.31 -0.27
C LEU A 91 -9.68 48.70 -0.99
N PHE A 92 -9.31 48.01 -2.06
CA PHE A 92 -8.14 48.34 -2.88
C PHE A 92 -8.26 49.73 -3.52
N ASP A 93 -9.45 50.12 -3.97
CA ASP A 93 -9.69 51.47 -4.52
C ASP A 93 -9.42 52.60 -3.49
N LYS A 94 -9.44 52.28 -2.18
CA LYS A 94 -9.19 53.21 -1.06
C LYS A 94 -7.83 52.99 -0.39
N ALA A 95 -7.00 52.08 -0.89
CA ALA A 95 -5.77 51.64 -0.24
C ALA A 95 -4.57 52.50 -0.65
N ASP A 96 -3.86 53.05 0.34
CA ASP A 96 -2.55 53.69 0.10
C ASP A 96 -1.49 52.64 -0.19
N VAL A 97 -1.62 51.48 0.46
CA VAL A 97 -0.77 50.29 0.30
C VAL A 97 -1.60 49.04 0.51
N VAL A 98 -1.40 48.04 -0.35
CA VAL A 98 -1.92 46.69 -0.15
C VAL A 98 -0.81 45.79 0.38
N ILE A 99 -1.10 45.06 1.45
CA ILE A 99 -0.20 44.09 2.06
C ILE A 99 -0.70 42.69 1.71
N ASN A 100 0.04 41.97 0.88
CA ASN A 100 -0.19 40.58 0.56
C ASN A 100 0.18 39.70 1.77
N CYS A 101 -0.86 39.15 2.42
CA CYS A 101 -0.76 38.24 3.56
C CYS A 101 -1.13 36.80 3.20
N GLY A 102 -0.94 36.40 1.94
CA GLY A 102 -1.03 34.99 1.54
C GLY A 102 0.03 34.14 2.25
N ASP A 103 -0.21 32.83 2.33
CA ASP A 103 0.75 31.89 2.93
C ASP A 103 2.13 32.00 2.24
N ALA A 104 3.21 31.74 2.99
CA ALA A 104 4.60 31.90 2.54
C ALA A 104 5.03 30.79 1.56
N GLY A 105 4.37 30.73 0.40
CA GLY A 105 4.61 29.75 -0.64
C GLY A 105 4.05 30.19 -1.99
N GLN A 106 4.33 29.38 -3.02
CA GLN A 106 3.99 29.64 -4.42
C GLN A 106 2.49 29.92 -4.63
N GLU A 107 1.62 29.13 -3.99
CA GLU A 107 0.16 29.28 -4.13
C GLU A 107 -0.36 30.54 -3.43
N GLY A 108 0.12 30.81 -2.22
CA GLY A 108 -0.24 32.01 -1.45
C GLY A 108 0.13 33.30 -2.18
N GLU A 109 1.25 33.32 -2.90
CA GLU A 109 1.62 34.44 -3.77
C GLU A 109 0.69 34.53 -5.00
N LEU A 110 0.46 33.41 -5.68
CA LEU A 110 -0.35 33.34 -6.91
C LEU A 110 -1.76 33.88 -6.72
N ILE A 111 -2.48 33.39 -5.70
CA ILE A 111 -3.89 33.73 -5.50
C ILE A 111 -4.10 35.22 -5.25
N GLN A 112 -3.22 35.85 -4.49
CA GLN A 112 -3.37 37.28 -4.15
C GLN A 112 -2.98 38.17 -5.31
N ARG A 113 -1.94 37.79 -6.07
CA ARG A 113 -1.56 38.50 -7.31
C ARG A 113 -2.65 38.43 -8.37
N TRP A 114 -3.37 37.33 -8.50
CA TRP A 114 -4.54 37.26 -9.39
C TRP A 114 -5.68 38.18 -8.95
N VAL A 115 -5.91 38.32 -7.65
CA VAL A 115 -6.93 39.25 -7.14
C VAL A 115 -6.51 40.71 -7.40
N LEU A 116 -5.24 41.04 -7.15
CA LEU A 116 -4.66 42.36 -7.45
C LEU A 116 -4.79 42.73 -8.94
N ASP A 117 -4.44 41.79 -9.83
CA ASP A 117 -4.55 41.96 -11.29
C ASP A 117 -6.01 42.18 -11.73
N GLN A 118 -6.93 41.33 -11.27
CA GLN A 118 -8.35 41.45 -11.62
C GLN A 118 -9.02 42.68 -11.00
N ALA A 119 -8.55 43.15 -9.84
CA ALA A 119 -8.98 44.41 -9.25
C ALA A 119 -8.38 45.63 -9.97
N ASN A 120 -7.41 45.43 -10.86
CA ASN A 120 -6.63 46.45 -11.55
C ASN A 120 -5.93 47.42 -10.58
N TYR A 121 -5.46 46.91 -9.44
CA TYR A 121 -4.74 47.73 -8.47
C TYR A 121 -3.35 48.13 -9.01
N LYS A 122 -3.01 49.42 -8.92
CA LYS A 122 -1.72 49.99 -9.40
C LYS A 122 -0.91 50.68 -8.31
N GLY A 123 -1.40 50.68 -7.07
CA GLY A 123 -0.71 51.29 -5.93
C GLY A 123 0.43 50.42 -5.40
N LYS A 124 1.03 50.87 -4.29
CA LYS A 124 2.15 50.16 -3.65
C LYS A 124 1.69 48.82 -3.07
N VAL A 125 2.46 47.76 -3.30
CA VAL A 125 2.21 46.43 -2.72
C VAL A 125 3.40 46.00 -1.86
N GLU A 126 3.12 45.55 -0.64
CA GLU A 126 4.09 44.93 0.27
C GLU A 126 3.70 43.48 0.56
N ARG A 127 4.66 42.66 1.00
CA ARG A 127 4.49 41.24 1.28
C ARG A 127 4.84 40.89 2.72
N LEU A 128 3.90 40.23 3.40
CA LEU A 128 4.08 39.65 4.73
C LEU A 128 4.52 38.19 4.62
N TRP A 129 5.81 37.91 4.79
CA TRP A 129 6.36 36.56 4.63
C TRP A 129 6.56 35.83 5.97
N ILE A 130 5.52 35.11 6.41
CA ILE A 130 5.53 34.35 7.67
C ILE A 130 5.00 32.92 7.47
N SER A 131 5.61 31.94 8.12
CA SER A 131 5.17 30.52 8.16
C SER A 131 4.46 30.16 9.47
N SER A 132 4.35 31.12 10.39
CA SER A 132 3.82 30.97 11.74
C SER A 132 2.83 32.09 12.04
N LEU A 133 1.67 31.74 12.60
CA LEU A 133 0.61 32.68 12.97
C LEU A 133 0.65 33.04 14.46
N THR A 134 1.81 32.90 15.11
CA THR A 134 1.99 33.37 16.49
C THR A 134 1.96 34.90 16.53
N THR A 135 1.51 35.46 17.65
CA THR A 135 1.48 36.93 17.83
C THR A 135 2.86 37.53 17.61
N GLU A 136 3.91 36.87 18.07
CA GLU A 136 5.30 37.29 17.91
C GLU A 136 5.72 37.26 16.43
N ALA A 137 5.45 36.16 15.72
CA ALA A 137 5.78 36.03 14.29
C ALA A 137 5.02 37.04 13.42
N ILE A 138 3.74 37.29 13.71
CA ILE A 138 2.95 38.30 12.98
C ILE A 138 3.55 39.69 13.23
N LYS A 139 3.83 40.06 14.49
CA LYS A 139 4.43 41.37 14.81
C LYS A 139 5.79 41.56 14.13
N GLU A 140 6.67 40.57 14.23
CA GLU A 140 7.98 40.60 13.57
C GLU A 140 7.84 40.69 12.04
N GLY A 141 6.91 39.93 11.45
CA GLY A 141 6.64 39.97 10.02
C GLY A 141 6.17 41.33 9.52
N PHE A 142 5.29 42.01 10.27
CA PHE A 142 4.84 43.37 9.93
C PHE A 142 5.92 44.45 10.12
N ASN A 143 6.88 44.23 11.03
CA ASN A 143 8.06 45.09 11.14
C ASN A 143 9.06 44.88 9.99
N ASN A 144 8.99 43.74 9.31
CA ASN A 144 9.94 43.31 8.27
C ASN A 144 9.27 43.10 6.90
N LEU A 145 8.20 43.84 6.60
CA LEU A 145 7.53 43.78 5.30
C LEU A 145 8.51 43.99 4.16
N LYS A 146 8.31 43.22 3.09
CA LYS A 146 9.16 43.26 1.90
C LYS A 146 8.41 43.87 0.72
N PRO A 147 9.08 44.57 -0.21
CA PRO A 147 8.48 44.92 -1.49
C PRO A 147 7.96 43.67 -2.21
N SER A 148 6.80 43.78 -2.86
CA SER A 148 6.19 42.63 -3.53
C SER A 148 7.06 42.08 -4.67
N GLU A 149 7.85 42.95 -5.30
CA GLU A 149 8.75 42.67 -6.42
C GLU A 149 9.78 41.59 -6.09
N ASN A 150 10.17 41.48 -4.81
CA ASN A 150 11.06 40.42 -4.33
C ASN A 150 10.48 39.01 -4.54
N TYR A 151 9.18 38.89 -4.81
CA TYR A 151 8.46 37.64 -5.00
C TYR A 151 7.91 37.48 -6.43
N ASP A 152 8.34 38.32 -7.38
CA ASP A 152 7.87 38.24 -8.77
C ASP A 152 8.20 36.89 -9.41
N ASN A 153 9.42 36.37 -9.18
CA ASN A 153 9.82 35.06 -9.67
C ASN A 153 8.99 33.92 -9.07
N LEU A 154 8.61 34.03 -7.80
CA LEU A 154 7.73 33.08 -7.13
C LEU A 154 6.32 33.11 -7.75
N TYR A 155 5.79 34.32 -8.01
CA TYR A 155 4.55 34.51 -8.73
C TYR A 155 4.60 33.92 -10.14
N TYR A 156 5.68 34.19 -10.91
CA TYR A 156 5.86 33.67 -12.26
C TYR A 156 5.94 32.14 -12.28
N ALA A 157 6.63 31.53 -11.31
CA ALA A 157 6.63 30.08 -11.16
C ALA A 157 5.20 29.57 -10.90
N GLY A 158 4.45 30.18 -9.97
CA GLY A 158 3.04 29.86 -9.69
C GLY A 158 2.16 29.91 -10.93
N PHE A 159 2.28 31.00 -11.69
CA PHE A 159 1.47 31.24 -12.86
C PHE A 159 1.83 30.29 -14.00
N SER A 160 3.12 30.06 -14.24
CA SER A 160 3.63 29.08 -15.20
C SER A 160 3.12 27.66 -14.91
N ARG A 161 3.09 27.24 -13.63
CA ARG A 161 2.51 25.94 -13.23
C ARG A 161 1.04 25.85 -13.65
N ALA A 162 0.24 26.85 -13.30
CA ALA A 162 -1.19 26.89 -13.63
C ALA A 162 -1.42 26.87 -15.16
N ILE A 163 -0.62 27.61 -15.92
CA ILE A 163 -0.67 27.64 -17.39
C ILE A 163 -0.27 26.29 -17.99
N GLY A 164 0.80 25.66 -17.50
CA GLY A 164 1.25 24.35 -17.97
C GLY A 164 0.18 23.28 -17.74
N ASP A 165 -0.38 23.22 -16.53
CA ASP A 165 -1.44 22.26 -16.20
C ASP A 165 -2.72 22.52 -17.02
N TRP A 166 -3.07 23.79 -17.32
CA TRP A 166 -4.17 24.14 -18.23
C TRP A 166 -3.87 23.68 -19.67
N LEU A 167 -2.69 24.01 -20.19
CA LEU A 167 -2.28 23.70 -21.57
C LEU A 167 -2.32 22.21 -21.82
N LEU A 168 -1.60 21.43 -21.01
CA LEU A 168 -1.55 19.99 -21.18
C LEU A 168 -2.91 19.34 -20.86
N GLY A 169 -3.52 19.69 -19.73
CA GLY A 169 -4.75 19.05 -19.26
C GLY A 169 -5.93 19.26 -20.21
N MET A 170 -6.17 20.50 -20.65
CA MET A 170 -7.28 20.83 -21.56
C MET A 170 -7.08 20.21 -22.94
N ASN A 171 -5.87 20.33 -23.51
CA ASN A 171 -5.61 19.81 -24.85
C ASN A 171 -5.57 18.29 -24.86
N ALA A 172 -4.80 17.64 -23.99
CA ALA A 172 -4.70 16.18 -23.97
C ALA A 172 -6.05 15.52 -23.66
N THR A 173 -6.80 16.03 -22.69
CA THR A 173 -8.13 15.47 -22.39
C THR A 173 -9.08 15.54 -23.59
N ARG A 174 -9.14 16.69 -24.29
CA ARG A 174 -10.00 16.82 -25.47
C ARG A 174 -9.50 15.98 -26.64
N LEU A 175 -8.19 15.97 -26.88
CA LEU A 175 -7.53 15.19 -27.92
C LEU A 175 -7.86 13.71 -27.80
N PHE A 176 -7.55 13.10 -26.64
CA PHE A 176 -7.82 11.68 -26.41
C PHE A 176 -9.32 11.39 -26.40
N THR A 177 -10.15 12.26 -25.82
CA THR A 177 -11.61 12.06 -25.81
C THR A 177 -12.19 12.05 -27.23
N VAL A 178 -11.85 13.01 -28.09
CA VAL A 178 -12.45 13.08 -29.43
C VAL A 178 -11.87 12.02 -30.36
N LYS A 179 -10.55 11.79 -30.31
CA LYS A 179 -9.88 10.77 -31.14
C LYS A 179 -10.26 9.36 -30.69
N HIS A 180 -10.07 9.00 -29.43
CA HIS A 180 -10.19 7.61 -28.96
C HIS A 180 -11.44 7.32 -28.14
N GLY A 181 -12.18 8.32 -27.65
CA GLY A 181 -13.38 8.11 -26.85
C GLY A 181 -14.56 7.59 -27.67
N GLY A 182 -15.21 6.53 -27.17
CA GLY A 182 -16.50 6.04 -27.68
C GLY A 182 -17.66 6.48 -26.79
N TYR A 183 -18.88 6.57 -27.35
CA TYR A 183 -20.13 6.81 -26.59
C TYR A 183 -20.07 8.00 -25.61
N LYS A 184 -19.47 9.13 -26.02
CA LYS A 184 -19.30 10.35 -25.18
C LYS A 184 -18.50 10.12 -23.88
N GLN A 185 -17.73 9.04 -23.78
CA GLN A 185 -16.84 8.80 -22.64
C GLN A 185 -15.71 9.83 -22.65
N VAL A 186 -15.58 10.61 -21.57
CA VAL A 186 -14.45 11.51 -21.37
C VAL A 186 -13.21 10.70 -20.98
N LEU A 187 -12.11 10.93 -21.71
CA LEU A 187 -10.78 10.40 -21.46
C LEU A 187 -9.89 11.52 -20.88
N SER A 188 -9.94 11.71 -19.56
CA SER A 188 -9.14 12.73 -18.88
C SER A 188 -7.67 12.32 -18.77
N VAL A 189 -6.81 13.21 -19.25
CA VAL A 189 -5.36 13.05 -19.26
C VAL A 189 -4.77 14.28 -18.57
N GLY A 190 -3.74 14.07 -17.75
CA GLY A 190 -3.02 15.16 -17.13
C GLY A 190 -1.77 14.70 -16.41
N ARG A 191 -0.85 15.64 -16.20
CA ARG A 191 0.51 15.42 -15.71
C ARG A 191 0.62 14.55 -14.45
N VAL A 192 -0.36 14.61 -13.54
CA VAL A 192 -0.34 13.83 -12.29
C VAL A 192 -1.26 12.61 -12.35
N GLN A 193 -2.47 12.75 -12.91
CA GLN A 193 -3.46 11.66 -12.95
C GLN A 193 -3.00 10.52 -13.87
N THR A 194 -2.39 10.83 -15.01
CA THR A 194 -1.98 9.86 -16.02
C THR A 194 -0.84 8.97 -15.51
N PRO A 195 0.29 9.49 -14.98
CA PRO A 195 1.32 8.61 -14.43
C PRO A 195 0.82 7.84 -13.20
N THR A 196 -0.04 8.42 -12.36
CA THR A 196 -0.66 7.69 -11.24
C THR A 196 -1.46 6.47 -11.74
N LEU A 197 -2.25 6.64 -12.82
CA LEU A 197 -2.96 5.54 -13.45
C LEU A 197 -1.99 4.53 -14.08
N ALA A 198 -0.93 5.00 -14.74
CA ALA A 198 0.10 4.14 -15.33
C ALA A 198 0.78 3.26 -14.28
N MET A 199 1.07 3.79 -13.08
CA MET A 199 1.61 2.99 -11.96
C MET A 199 0.66 1.84 -11.59
N VAL A 200 -0.64 2.11 -11.49
CA VAL A 200 -1.65 1.08 -11.16
C VAL A 200 -1.77 0.04 -12.27
N VAL A 201 -1.78 0.46 -13.54
CA VAL A 201 -1.83 -0.45 -14.69
C VAL A 201 -0.56 -1.30 -14.80
N SER A 202 0.61 -0.69 -14.60
CA SER A 202 1.90 -1.39 -14.61
C SER A 202 1.96 -2.47 -13.52
N ARG A 203 1.61 -2.14 -12.27
CA ARG A 203 1.51 -3.12 -11.18
C ARG A 203 0.53 -4.25 -11.51
N PHE A 204 -0.60 -3.93 -12.14
CA PHE A 204 -1.57 -4.94 -12.53
C PHE A 204 -1.01 -5.90 -13.59
N LYS A 205 -0.37 -5.37 -14.64
CA LYS A 205 0.29 -6.17 -15.69
C LYS A 205 1.46 -6.99 -15.15
N GLU A 206 2.26 -6.43 -14.23
CA GLU A 206 3.33 -7.15 -13.53
C GLU A 206 2.78 -8.38 -12.80
N ILE A 207 1.63 -8.24 -12.14
CA ILE A 207 0.96 -9.35 -11.44
C ILE A 207 0.36 -10.37 -12.41
N GLU A 208 -0.30 -9.92 -13.49
CA GLU A 208 -0.89 -10.83 -14.50
C GLU A 208 0.17 -11.64 -15.25
N ASN A 209 1.33 -11.03 -15.54
CA ASN A 209 2.42 -11.68 -16.26
C ASN A 209 3.41 -12.40 -15.35
N PHE A 210 3.23 -12.34 -14.03
CA PHE A 210 4.12 -12.96 -13.07
C PHE A 210 4.08 -14.50 -13.17
N LYS A 211 5.24 -15.11 -13.39
CA LYS A 211 5.43 -16.56 -13.37
C LYS A 211 6.15 -16.95 -12.09
N PRO A 212 5.50 -17.67 -11.16
CA PRO A 212 6.17 -18.17 -9.96
C PRO A 212 7.39 -19.02 -10.31
N GLN A 213 8.50 -18.73 -9.64
CA GLN A 213 9.74 -19.49 -9.73
C GLN A 213 9.96 -20.22 -8.41
N ALA A 214 10.25 -21.52 -8.49
CA ALA A 214 10.62 -22.31 -7.34
C ALA A 214 12.00 -21.87 -6.82
N TYR A 215 12.15 -21.86 -5.50
CA TYR A 215 13.41 -21.71 -4.81
C TYR A 215 13.37 -22.52 -3.52
N TRP A 216 14.53 -22.91 -3.02
CA TRP A 216 14.62 -23.71 -1.81
C TRP A 216 15.32 -22.92 -0.72
N GLU A 217 14.78 -22.97 0.49
CA GLU A 217 15.41 -22.39 1.68
C GLU A 217 15.86 -23.51 2.60
N LEU A 218 17.15 -23.51 2.93
CA LEU A 218 17.69 -24.31 4.01
C LEU A 218 17.57 -23.51 5.31
N GLN A 219 16.86 -24.05 6.28
CA GLN A 219 16.60 -23.45 7.59
C GLN A 219 16.81 -24.50 8.66
N THR A 220 17.06 -24.09 9.90
CA THR A 220 17.06 -25.00 11.05
C THR A 220 16.42 -24.33 12.26
N MET A 221 15.63 -25.09 13.02
CA MET A 221 15.06 -24.64 14.28
C MET A 221 15.98 -25.05 15.42
N TYR A 222 16.46 -24.08 16.20
CA TYR A 222 17.25 -24.33 17.40
C TYR A 222 16.69 -23.47 18.55
N ARG A 223 16.29 -24.12 19.66
CA ARG A 223 15.68 -23.46 20.84
C ARG A 223 14.52 -22.52 20.47
N ASP A 224 13.53 -23.05 19.73
CA ASP A 224 12.36 -22.31 19.22
C ASP A 224 12.69 -21.08 18.35
N THR A 225 13.92 -21.00 17.85
CA THR A 225 14.40 -19.91 17.01
C THR A 225 14.78 -20.44 15.64
N LEU A 226 14.18 -19.85 14.61
CA LEU A 226 14.49 -20.20 13.22
C LEU A 226 15.78 -19.50 12.79
N PHE A 227 16.74 -20.28 12.32
CA PHE A 227 17.94 -19.80 11.63
C PHE A 227 17.84 -20.12 10.14
N SER A 228 18.20 -19.15 9.30
CA SER A 228 18.23 -19.32 7.83
C SER A 228 19.65 -19.47 7.34
N TYR A 229 19.86 -20.26 6.28
CA TYR A 229 21.15 -20.37 5.62
C TYR A 229 21.71 -18.99 5.26
N GLU A 230 22.98 -18.75 5.60
CA GLU A 230 23.56 -17.41 5.55
C GLU A 230 23.70 -16.87 4.12
N GLU A 231 24.02 -17.73 3.14
CA GLU A 231 24.21 -17.32 1.75
C GLU A 231 22.88 -17.16 0.97
N GLY A 232 21.75 -17.44 1.62
CA GLY A 232 20.42 -17.18 1.08
C GLY A 232 19.69 -18.42 0.59
N ARG A 233 19.04 -18.30 -0.57
CA ARG A 233 18.15 -19.34 -1.13
C ARG A 233 18.77 -20.00 -2.34
N PHE A 234 18.46 -21.27 -2.54
CA PHE A 234 18.88 -22.04 -3.72
C PHE A 234 17.87 -21.89 -4.84
N THR A 235 18.35 -21.78 -6.08
CA THR A 235 17.51 -21.75 -7.29
C THR A 235 17.39 -23.12 -7.96
N LYS A 236 18.12 -24.11 -7.47
CA LYS A 236 18.07 -25.51 -7.88
C LYS A 236 18.01 -26.38 -6.62
N MET A 237 17.29 -27.49 -6.68
CA MET A 237 17.09 -28.37 -5.52
C MET A 237 18.40 -29.06 -5.14
N GLU A 238 19.14 -29.51 -6.15
CA GLU A 238 20.32 -30.37 -6.03
C GLU A 238 21.44 -29.67 -5.25
N ASP A 239 21.62 -28.37 -5.48
CA ASP A 239 22.64 -27.55 -4.82
C ASP A 239 22.41 -27.46 -3.30
N GLY A 240 21.14 -27.41 -2.87
CA GLY A 240 20.77 -27.31 -1.46
C GLY A 240 20.61 -28.66 -0.76
N GLU A 241 20.30 -29.73 -1.50
CA GLU A 241 20.07 -31.06 -0.94
C GLU A 241 21.35 -31.67 -0.35
N VAL A 242 22.50 -31.46 -0.99
CA VAL A 242 23.81 -31.88 -0.49
C VAL A 242 24.08 -31.28 0.89
N LEU A 243 23.82 -29.97 1.05
CA LEU A 243 24.00 -29.27 2.31
C LEU A 243 22.95 -29.68 3.35
N ALA A 244 21.69 -29.87 2.93
CA ALA A 244 20.62 -30.29 3.82
C ALA A 244 20.88 -31.66 4.46
N ASN A 245 21.44 -32.62 3.70
CA ASN A 245 21.79 -33.94 4.22
C ASN A 245 22.96 -33.86 5.20
N LYS A 246 23.99 -33.06 4.88
CA LYS A 246 25.14 -32.81 5.76
C LYS A 246 24.73 -32.21 7.12
N VAL A 247 23.82 -31.23 7.09
CA VAL A 247 23.33 -30.52 8.28
C VAL A 247 22.53 -31.42 9.22
N LYS A 248 21.80 -32.43 8.70
CA LYS A 248 21.01 -33.37 9.52
C LYS A 248 21.87 -34.27 10.41
N GLU A 249 23.10 -34.57 10.00
CA GLU A 249 23.99 -35.49 10.71
C GLU A 249 24.84 -34.82 11.80
N HIS A 250 24.77 -33.50 11.93
CA HIS A 250 25.62 -32.72 12.84
C HIS A 250 24.78 -31.92 13.83
N GLU A 251 25.29 -31.79 15.05
CA GLU A 251 24.73 -30.87 16.04
C GLU A 251 24.89 -29.41 15.60
N PHE A 252 23.96 -28.57 16.05
CA PHE A 252 24.04 -27.13 15.82
C PHE A 252 24.91 -26.49 16.89
N GLU A 253 25.86 -25.66 16.48
CA GLU A 253 26.76 -24.89 17.35
C GLU A 253 26.57 -23.40 17.12
N ILE A 254 26.43 -22.61 18.17
CA ILE A 254 26.46 -21.16 18.06
C ILE A 254 27.91 -20.68 17.91
N GLU A 255 28.26 -20.16 16.74
CA GLU A 255 29.60 -19.68 16.44
C GLU A 255 29.83 -18.25 16.93
N SER A 256 28.83 -17.37 16.80
CA SER A 256 28.95 -16.00 17.28
C SER A 256 27.62 -15.38 17.67
N VAL A 257 27.68 -14.50 18.68
CA VAL A 257 26.56 -13.66 19.13
C VAL A 257 27.06 -12.23 19.14
N THR A 258 26.59 -11.42 18.19
CA THR A 258 26.94 -10.01 18.10
C THR A 258 25.76 -9.15 18.56
N LYS A 259 25.93 -8.44 19.69
CA LYS A 259 24.96 -7.47 20.19
C LYS A 259 25.42 -6.04 19.87
N LYS A 260 24.63 -5.30 19.10
CA LYS A 260 24.86 -3.87 18.85
C LYS A 260 23.76 -3.05 19.50
N LYS A 261 24.14 -2.20 20.47
CA LYS A 261 23.24 -1.20 21.04
C LYS A 261 22.79 -0.25 19.92
N GLY A 262 21.49 -0.07 19.81
CA GLY A 262 20.84 0.82 18.87
C GLY A 262 19.81 1.71 19.56
N LYS A 263 19.41 2.77 18.86
CA LYS A 263 18.30 3.63 19.26
C LYS A 263 17.25 3.65 18.18
N GLU A 264 16.00 3.46 18.57
CA GLU A 264 14.84 3.71 17.75
C GLU A 264 14.22 5.04 18.15
N TYR A 265 14.18 5.96 17.19
CA TYR A 265 13.56 7.27 17.39
C TYR A 265 12.05 7.16 17.35
N ALA A 266 11.38 8.07 18.06
CA ALA A 266 9.95 8.21 17.98
C ALA A 266 9.49 8.40 16.52
N PRO A 267 8.33 7.86 16.13
CA PRO A 267 7.76 8.13 14.83
C PRO A 267 7.63 9.64 14.62
N LYS A 268 7.99 10.13 13.42
CA LYS A 268 7.86 11.56 13.09
C LYS A 268 6.42 12.03 13.30
N LEU A 269 6.24 13.33 13.53
CA LEU A 269 4.93 13.99 13.47
C LEU A 269 4.30 13.78 12.10
N PHE A 270 2.99 14.03 11.99
CA PHE A 270 2.30 13.83 10.73
C PHE A 270 2.42 15.04 9.82
N ASP A 271 2.74 14.76 8.57
CA ASP A 271 2.25 15.47 7.40
C ASP A 271 0.90 14.86 6.96
N LEU A 272 0.26 15.45 5.94
CA LEU A 272 -1.03 14.93 5.45
C LEU A 272 -0.91 13.50 4.90
N THR A 273 0.12 13.22 4.10
CA THR A 273 0.33 11.92 3.46
C THR A 273 0.57 10.84 4.51
N GLY A 274 1.42 11.10 5.51
CA GLY A 274 1.68 10.19 6.60
C GLY A 274 0.43 9.87 7.42
N LEU A 275 -0.42 10.86 7.66
CA LEU A 275 -1.70 10.67 8.35
C LEU A 275 -2.67 9.81 7.53
N GLN A 276 -2.82 10.09 6.24
CA GLN A 276 -3.65 9.31 5.31
C GLN A 276 -3.20 7.85 5.23
N VAL A 277 -1.89 7.62 5.10
CA VAL A 277 -1.32 6.26 5.08
C VAL A 277 -1.60 5.52 6.38
N TYR A 278 -1.43 6.19 7.53
CA TYR A 278 -1.72 5.59 8.83
C TYR A 278 -3.20 5.22 8.96
N CYS A 279 -4.10 6.17 8.67
CA CYS A 279 -5.54 5.98 8.81
C CYS A 279 -6.07 4.90 7.86
N ASN A 280 -5.57 4.84 6.62
CA ASN A 280 -5.92 3.78 5.69
C ASN A 280 -5.44 2.39 6.17
N THR A 281 -4.22 2.31 6.67
CA THR A 281 -3.65 1.04 7.14
C THR A 281 -4.36 0.54 8.39
N LYS A 282 -4.62 1.42 9.36
CA LYS A 282 -5.15 1.08 10.68
C LYS A 282 -6.67 1.07 10.76
N PHE A 283 -7.32 2.08 10.20
CA PHE A 283 -8.77 2.27 10.30
C PHE A 283 -9.52 1.94 9.01
N GLY A 284 -8.81 1.85 7.87
CA GLY A 284 -9.43 1.58 6.58
C GLY A 284 -10.01 2.82 5.89
N PHE A 285 -9.84 4.01 6.46
CA PHE A 285 -10.31 5.26 5.86
C PHE A 285 -9.62 5.53 4.52
N SER A 286 -10.36 6.08 3.56
CA SER A 286 -9.75 6.54 2.31
C SER A 286 -8.87 7.77 2.54
N ALA A 287 -8.04 8.11 1.55
CA ALA A 287 -7.24 9.33 1.58
C ALA A 287 -8.11 10.59 1.72
N ASP A 288 -9.22 10.63 0.96
CA ASP A 288 -10.20 11.73 0.98
C ASP A 288 -11.00 11.77 2.29
N GLU A 289 -11.43 10.62 2.81
CA GLU A 289 -12.11 10.55 4.10
C GLU A 289 -11.21 11.07 5.23
N THR A 290 -9.95 10.64 5.26
CA THR A 290 -8.98 11.12 6.25
C THR A 290 -8.79 12.64 6.13
N LEU A 291 -8.67 13.19 4.92
CA LEU A 291 -8.55 14.62 4.68
C LEU A 291 -9.78 15.38 5.21
N LYS A 292 -10.99 14.89 4.94
CA LYS A 292 -12.23 15.49 5.45
C LYS A 292 -12.32 15.43 6.97
N LEU A 293 -11.92 14.33 7.60
CA LEU A 293 -11.91 14.18 9.05
C LEU A 293 -10.95 15.18 9.70
N VAL A 294 -9.70 15.25 9.24
CA VAL A 294 -8.70 16.16 9.82
C VAL A 294 -9.01 17.63 9.50
N GLN A 295 -9.62 17.92 8.35
CA GLN A 295 -10.12 19.26 8.01
C GLN A 295 -11.18 19.73 9.01
N LYS A 296 -12.15 18.87 9.37
CA LYS A 296 -13.12 19.17 10.42
C LYS A 296 -12.46 19.39 11.78
N LEU A 297 -11.47 18.57 12.14
CA LEU A 297 -10.70 18.76 13.39
C LEU A 297 -10.00 20.13 13.43
N TYR A 298 -9.44 20.56 12.30
CA TYR A 298 -8.82 21.88 12.17
C TYR A 298 -9.85 23.01 12.28
N GLU A 299 -11.02 22.88 11.65
CA GLU A 299 -12.12 23.86 11.75
C GLU A 299 -12.66 23.99 13.18
N MET A 300 -12.66 22.87 13.94
CA MET A 300 -12.96 22.84 15.38
C MET A 300 -11.79 23.34 16.25
N LYS A 301 -10.67 23.74 15.63
CA LYS A 301 -9.44 24.23 16.28
C LYS A 301 -8.75 23.25 17.22
N VAL A 302 -9.01 21.94 17.12
CA VAL A 302 -8.37 20.94 17.99
C VAL A 302 -7.01 20.47 17.45
N VAL A 303 -6.76 20.64 16.15
CA VAL A 303 -5.46 20.38 15.51
C VAL A 303 -5.02 21.57 14.66
N THR A 304 -3.74 21.63 14.32
CA THR A 304 -3.18 22.63 13.41
C THR A 304 -3.55 22.35 11.96
N TYR A 305 -3.24 23.29 11.06
CA TYR A 305 -3.60 23.19 9.65
C TYR A 305 -3.15 21.85 9.04
N PRO A 306 -4.02 21.09 8.34
CA PRO A 306 -3.74 19.69 8.04
C PRO A 306 -3.19 19.43 6.65
N ARG A 307 -3.14 20.41 5.74
CA ARG A 307 -2.70 20.22 4.35
C ARG A 307 -1.22 20.54 4.18
N VAL A 308 -0.42 19.89 5.00
CA VAL A 308 1.01 20.18 5.16
C VAL A 308 1.86 19.04 4.61
N ASP A 309 3.04 19.37 4.11
CA ASP A 309 4.00 18.45 3.50
C ASP A 309 5.25 18.21 4.37
N THR A 310 5.29 18.78 5.58
CA THR A 310 6.39 18.61 6.53
C THR A 310 5.98 17.87 7.80
N THR A 311 6.96 17.21 8.40
CA THR A 311 6.87 16.53 9.70
C THR A 311 7.64 17.29 10.81
N PHE A 312 8.09 18.51 10.50
CA PHE A 312 8.85 19.37 11.41
C PHE A 312 8.01 20.51 11.97
N LEU A 313 8.44 21.04 13.11
CA LEU A 313 7.93 22.26 13.75
C LEU A 313 8.99 23.37 13.67
N PRO A 314 8.59 24.64 13.57
CA PRO A 314 9.50 25.76 13.72
C PRO A 314 9.89 25.95 15.19
N ASN A 315 11.04 26.58 15.42
CA ASN A 315 11.63 26.73 16.75
C ASN A 315 10.79 27.60 17.70
N ASP A 316 10.00 28.54 17.16
CA ASP A 316 9.09 29.43 17.90
C ASP A 316 7.88 28.69 18.51
N VAL A 317 7.59 27.47 18.06
CA VAL A 317 6.55 26.60 18.65
C VAL A 317 7.02 25.92 19.94
N TYR A 318 8.33 25.72 20.13
CA TYR A 318 8.88 24.99 21.28
C TYR A 318 8.43 25.56 22.65
N PRO A 319 8.43 26.88 22.91
CA PRO A 319 7.94 27.44 24.17
C PRO A 319 6.47 27.11 24.48
N LYS A 320 5.65 26.83 23.45
CA LYS A 320 4.21 26.54 23.59
C LYS A 320 3.92 25.08 23.93
N VAL A 321 4.90 24.19 23.75
CA VAL A 321 4.72 22.73 23.93
C VAL A 321 4.24 22.38 25.33
N ALA A 322 4.85 22.97 26.38
CA ALA A 322 4.44 22.70 27.75
C ALA A 322 2.96 23.04 27.99
N GLY A 323 2.51 24.20 27.50
CA GLY A 323 1.11 24.62 27.59
C GLY A 323 0.17 23.72 26.79
N ILE A 324 0.59 23.23 25.61
CA ILE A 324 -0.20 22.27 24.84
C ILE A 324 -0.35 20.95 25.61
N LEU A 325 0.75 20.39 26.12
CA LEU A 325 0.75 19.14 26.89
C LEU A 325 -0.11 19.23 28.16
N GLN A 326 -0.06 20.37 28.86
CA GLN A 326 -0.86 20.61 30.06
C GLN A 326 -2.37 20.62 29.78
N LYS A 327 -2.78 21.15 28.61
CA LYS A 327 -4.21 21.22 28.23
C LYS A 327 -4.77 19.88 27.71
N LEU A 328 -3.93 18.90 27.40
CA LEU A 328 -4.34 17.57 26.95
C LEU A 328 -4.78 16.67 28.11
N THR A 329 -5.79 17.09 28.86
CA THR A 329 -6.27 16.44 30.09
C THR A 329 -6.72 14.99 29.90
N ASN A 330 -7.40 14.65 28.81
CA ASN A 330 -7.79 13.26 28.49
C ASN A 330 -6.58 12.33 28.25
N TYR A 331 -5.37 12.88 28.11
CA TYR A 331 -4.12 12.15 27.91
C TYR A 331 -3.16 12.34 29.09
N ALA A 332 -3.66 12.76 30.26
CA ALA A 332 -2.85 13.11 31.43
C ALA A 332 -1.85 12.02 31.82
N THR A 333 -2.24 10.74 31.78
CA THR A 333 -1.34 9.61 32.08
C THR A 333 -0.07 9.62 31.21
N LEU A 334 -0.17 10.12 29.97
CA LEU A 334 0.95 10.21 29.03
C LEU A 334 1.68 11.54 29.10
N THR A 335 1.02 12.64 29.48
CA THR A 335 1.64 13.98 29.51
C THR A 335 2.28 14.32 30.84
N GLN A 336 1.75 13.84 31.97
CA GLN A 336 2.28 14.11 33.32
C GLN A 336 3.77 13.74 33.50
N PRO A 337 4.28 12.59 32.99
CA PRO A 337 5.70 12.27 33.07
C PRO A 337 6.63 13.28 32.37
N LEU A 338 6.09 14.09 31.46
CA LEU A 338 6.84 15.10 30.69
C LEU A 338 6.79 16.49 31.34
N LEU A 339 5.68 16.86 31.98
CA LEU A 339 5.43 18.21 32.49
C LEU A 339 6.27 18.60 33.71
N GLY A 340 6.85 17.63 34.42
CA GLY A 340 7.75 17.86 35.57
C GLY A 340 9.24 17.94 35.22
N LYS A 341 9.60 17.93 33.93
CA LYS A 341 11.00 17.90 33.46
C LYS A 341 11.20 18.89 32.32
N LYS A 342 12.47 19.24 32.03
CA LYS A 342 12.80 19.98 30.81
C LYS A 342 12.39 19.15 29.58
N ILE A 343 11.42 19.64 28.82
CA ILE A 343 10.91 18.97 27.63
C ILE A 343 12.03 18.86 26.59
N LYS A 344 12.25 17.67 26.05
CA LYS A 344 13.26 17.39 25.03
C LYS A 344 13.06 18.25 23.79
N LYS A 345 14.10 19.00 23.39
CA LYS A 345 14.15 19.74 22.11
C LYS A 345 15.07 19.02 21.13
N SER A 346 14.51 18.26 20.20
CA SER A 346 15.28 17.54 19.17
C SER A 346 15.24 18.26 17.83
N SER A 347 16.38 18.34 17.13
CA SER A 347 16.48 18.83 15.75
C SER A 347 15.74 17.94 14.73
N LYS A 348 15.32 16.73 15.15
CA LYS A 348 14.45 15.84 14.37
C LYS A 348 12.97 16.25 14.41
N VAL A 349 12.62 17.14 15.33
CA VAL A 349 11.27 17.68 15.50
C VAL A 349 11.27 19.17 15.17
N PHE A 350 12.20 19.94 15.72
CA PHE A 350 12.29 21.39 15.53
C PHE A 350 13.39 21.75 14.54
N ASN A 351 13.01 22.24 13.36
CA ASN A 351 13.95 22.62 12.31
C ASN A 351 13.32 23.60 11.31
N ASP A 352 13.58 24.90 11.46
CA ASP A 352 13.01 25.95 10.60
C ASP A 352 13.36 25.75 9.12
N LYS A 353 14.53 25.18 8.81
CA LYS A 353 14.95 24.91 7.42
C LYS A 353 14.14 23.80 6.75
N LYS A 354 13.39 23.02 7.52
CA LYS A 354 12.53 21.92 7.03
C LYS A 354 11.04 22.22 7.21
N VAL A 355 10.71 23.44 7.60
CA VAL A 355 9.34 23.95 7.61
C VAL A 355 9.11 24.67 6.29
N THR A 356 7.96 24.41 5.66
CA THR A 356 7.55 25.01 4.39
C THR A 356 6.67 26.23 4.70
N ASP A 357 5.58 26.42 3.95
CA ASP A 357 4.53 27.39 4.26
C ASP A 357 3.80 27.05 5.58
N HIS A 358 3.83 25.78 5.97
CA HIS A 358 3.23 25.27 7.20
C HIS A 358 4.15 24.29 7.93
N HIS A 359 3.75 23.93 9.16
CA HIS A 359 4.43 22.95 9.99
C HIS A 359 3.60 21.68 10.19
N ALA A 360 4.17 20.65 10.82
CA ALA A 360 3.50 19.37 11.05
C ALA A 360 2.14 19.48 11.77
N ILE A 361 1.26 18.50 11.54
CA ILE A 361 -0.06 18.39 12.17
C ILE A 361 0.12 17.98 13.64
N ILE A 362 -0.25 18.88 14.56
CA ILE A 362 -0.16 18.68 16.02
C ILE A 362 -1.48 19.10 16.69
N PRO A 363 -1.77 18.63 17.93
CA PRO A 363 -2.89 19.17 18.69
C PRO A 363 -2.62 20.62 19.13
N THR A 364 -3.68 21.42 19.25
CA THR A 364 -3.60 22.79 19.78
C THR A 364 -3.69 22.86 21.31
N GLY A 365 -4.00 21.73 21.95
CA GLY A 365 -4.34 21.63 23.36
C GLY A 365 -5.83 21.80 23.64
N ILE A 366 -6.63 22.28 22.68
CA ILE A 366 -8.10 22.33 22.81
C ILE A 366 -8.66 20.91 22.70
N GLN A 367 -9.53 20.54 23.63
CA GLN A 367 -10.25 19.27 23.64
C GLN A 367 -11.75 19.53 23.59
N THR A 368 -12.46 18.83 22.72
CA THR A 368 -13.92 18.89 22.57
C THR A 368 -14.45 17.47 22.35
N ASN A 369 -15.77 17.28 22.45
CA ASN A 369 -16.38 15.99 22.12
C ASN A 369 -16.33 15.76 20.61
N LEU A 370 -15.64 14.69 20.19
CA LEU A 370 -15.45 14.32 18.79
C LEU A 370 -16.29 13.08 18.45
N GLN A 371 -16.75 12.99 17.20
CA GLN A 371 -17.36 11.75 16.70
C GLN A 371 -16.33 10.62 16.65
N TYR A 372 -16.76 9.37 16.67
CA TYR A 372 -15.87 8.20 16.75
C TYR A 372 -14.69 8.23 15.75
N ASN A 373 -14.96 8.38 14.44
CA ASN A 373 -13.88 8.43 13.43
C ASN A 373 -12.97 9.67 13.61
N GLN A 374 -13.54 10.81 14.01
CA GLN A 374 -12.75 12.03 14.31
C GLN A 374 -11.84 11.80 15.53
N GLN A 375 -12.35 11.15 16.57
CA GLN A 375 -11.62 10.79 17.77
C GLN A 375 -10.45 9.84 17.45
N GLN A 376 -10.65 8.86 16.57
CA GLN A 376 -9.57 7.95 16.15
C GLN A 376 -8.42 8.70 15.44
N VAL A 377 -8.75 9.66 14.56
CA VAL A 377 -7.76 10.49 13.87
C VAL A 377 -7.06 11.45 14.85
N TYR A 378 -7.82 12.08 15.75
CA TYR A 378 -7.27 12.98 16.76
C TYR A 378 -6.34 12.27 17.75
N ASP A 379 -6.73 11.08 18.25
CA ASP A 379 -5.95 10.27 19.19
C ASP A 379 -4.55 9.97 18.66
N ILE A 380 -4.44 9.55 17.39
CA ILE A 380 -3.12 9.25 16.83
C ILE A 380 -2.27 10.51 16.61
N ILE A 381 -2.87 11.64 16.24
CA ILE A 381 -2.16 12.93 16.13
C ILE A 381 -1.60 13.31 17.50
N VAL A 382 -2.41 13.22 18.55
CA VAL A 382 -2.00 13.51 19.93
C VAL A 382 -0.90 12.56 20.41
N LYS A 383 -1.07 11.25 20.23
CA LYS A 383 -0.07 10.25 20.65
C LYS A 383 1.27 10.44 19.93
N ARG A 384 1.26 10.75 18.63
CA ARG A 384 2.51 11.09 17.91
C ARG A 384 3.17 12.36 18.44
N PHE A 385 2.37 13.39 18.74
CA PHE A 385 2.89 14.61 19.36
C PHE A 385 3.50 14.35 20.74
N ILE A 386 2.87 13.55 21.59
CA ILE A 386 3.42 13.21 22.92
C ILE A 386 4.69 12.36 22.78
N ALA A 387 4.69 11.35 21.90
CA ALA A 387 5.79 10.40 21.74
C ALA A 387 7.13 11.04 21.37
N VAL A 388 7.13 12.13 20.59
CA VAL A 388 8.38 12.79 20.19
C VAL A 388 9.12 13.48 21.35
N PHE A 389 8.47 13.69 22.49
CA PHE A 389 9.06 14.27 23.69
C PHE A 389 9.54 13.23 24.70
N TYR A 390 9.24 11.95 24.49
CA TYR A 390 9.79 10.84 25.28
C TYR A 390 11.24 10.54 24.88
N GLU A 391 11.92 9.80 25.76
CA GLU A 391 13.24 9.24 25.45
C GLU A 391 13.17 8.23 24.30
N ASP A 392 14.29 8.09 23.58
CA ASP A 392 14.38 7.15 22.47
C ASP A 392 14.28 5.70 22.99
N CYS A 393 13.67 4.81 22.22
CA CYS A 393 13.63 3.40 22.55
C CYS A 393 15.04 2.81 22.40
N SER A 394 15.58 2.25 23.48
CA SER A 394 16.91 1.63 23.48
C SER A 394 16.76 0.16 23.15
N VAL A 395 17.44 -0.29 22.09
CA VAL A 395 17.34 -1.67 21.59
C VAL A 395 18.71 -2.31 21.50
N SER A 396 18.78 -3.62 21.66
CA SER A 396 19.95 -4.41 21.29
C SER A 396 19.60 -5.22 20.05
N ASN A 397 20.20 -4.88 18.91
CA ASN A 397 20.10 -5.71 17.72
C ASN A 397 21.08 -6.87 17.88
N THR A 398 20.56 -8.08 17.91
CA THR A 398 21.33 -9.30 18.10
C THR A 398 21.39 -10.06 16.79
N THR A 399 22.59 -10.29 16.29
CA THR A 399 22.85 -11.23 15.20
C THR A 399 23.49 -12.46 15.80
N VAL A 400 22.91 -13.63 15.52
CA VAL A 400 23.47 -14.91 15.95
C VAL A 400 23.81 -15.70 14.70
N ILE A 401 25.06 -16.14 14.62
CA ILE A 401 25.54 -17.07 13.60
C ILE A 401 25.74 -18.40 14.31
N GLY A 402 25.06 -19.42 13.82
CA GLY A 402 25.29 -20.80 14.20
C GLY A 402 25.73 -21.62 12.99
N LYS A 403 26.23 -22.81 13.23
CA LYS A 403 26.69 -23.72 12.19
C LYS A 403 26.32 -25.14 12.51
N ALA A 404 26.18 -25.95 11.47
CA ALA A 404 26.16 -27.40 11.56
C ALA A 404 27.10 -27.93 10.48
N ALA A 405 28.09 -28.74 10.89
CA ALA A 405 29.29 -29.00 10.10
C ALA A 405 30.02 -27.70 9.70
N ASP A 406 30.09 -27.41 8.40
CA ASP A 406 30.66 -26.21 7.77
C ASP A 406 29.59 -25.28 7.19
N VAL A 407 28.30 -25.57 7.41
CA VAL A 407 27.19 -24.79 6.88
C VAL A 407 26.75 -23.75 7.90
N ASN A 408 26.86 -22.47 7.52
CA ASN A 408 26.51 -21.35 8.39
C ASN A 408 25.03 -20.94 8.26
N PHE A 409 24.45 -20.64 9.41
CA PHE A 409 23.08 -20.21 9.56
C PHE A 409 23.03 -18.92 10.38
N LYS A 410 22.12 -18.04 10.01
CA LYS A 410 21.96 -16.72 10.61
C LYS A 410 20.54 -16.51 11.08
N THR A 411 20.41 -15.93 12.27
CA THR A 411 19.18 -15.31 12.71
C THR A 411 19.47 -13.91 13.24
N THR A 412 18.49 -13.02 13.10
CA THR A 412 18.59 -11.66 13.62
C THR A 412 17.33 -11.34 14.38
N GLY A 413 17.49 -10.55 15.42
CA GLY A 413 16.37 -10.09 16.21
C GLY A 413 16.74 -8.93 17.09
N LYS A 414 15.79 -8.56 17.93
CA LYS A 414 15.85 -7.33 18.69
C LYS A 414 15.35 -7.56 20.10
N GLU A 415 16.10 -7.02 21.05
CA GLU A 415 15.74 -6.97 22.46
C GLU A 415 15.48 -5.50 22.83
N ILE A 416 14.30 -5.20 23.39
CA ILE A 416 13.98 -3.85 23.88
C ILE A 416 14.59 -3.71 25.28
N LEU A 417 15.60 -2.85 25.43
CA LEU A 417 16.26 -2.57 26.70
C LEU A 417 15.49 -1.51 27.50
N LYS A 418 15.00 -0.46 26.81
CA LYS A 418 14.15 0.59 27.38
C LYS A 418 13.09 0.98 26.37
N LYS A 419 11.81 0.89 26.75
CA LYS A 419 10.66 1.16 25.86
C LYS A 419 10.65 2.60 25.33
N GLY A 420 11.06 3.59 26.13
CA GLY A 420 11.08 5.00 25.71
C GLY A 420 9.71 5.46 25.21
N TRP A 421 9.65 6.12 24.06
CA TRP A 421 8.43 6.57 23.41
C TRP A 421 7.38 5.47 23.14
N ARG A 422 7.75 4.18 23.13
CA ARG A 422 6.82 3.08 22.83
C ARG A 422 5.66 2.98 23.82
N VAL A 423 5.87 3.39 25.07
CA VAL A 423 4.84 3.40 26.13
C VAL A 423 3.60 4.21 25.75
N VAL A 424 3.74 5.18 24.84
CA VAL A 424 2.63 6.03 24.35
C VAL A 424 1.65 5.25 23.46
N PHE A 425 2.08 4.14 22.87
CA PHE A 425 1.30 3.33 21.93
C PHE A 425 0.89 1.96 22.49
N GLU A 426 1.26 1.65 23.74
CA GLU A 426 0.84 0.42 24.40
C GLU A 426 -0.65 0.52 24.77
N SER A 427 -1.38 -0.58 24.56
CA SER A 427 -2.77 -0.74 24.97
C SER A 427 -2.83 -1.83 26.05
N ASP A 428 -3.80 -1.75 26.97
CA ASP A 428 -4.01 -2.75 28.04
C ASP A 428 -4.40 -4.15 27.53
N GLU A 429 -4.59 -4.34 26.23
CA GLU A 429 -4.79 -5.66 25.63
C GLU A 429 -3.48 -6.46 25.53
N LYS A 430 -3.53 -7.71 26.00
CA LYS A 430 -2.44 -8.70 26.05
C LYS A 430 -1.39 -8.50 24.94
N GLU A 431 -0.15 -8.28 25.38
CA GLU A 431 1.04 -8.25 24.53
C GLU A 431 1.00 -9.40 23.50
N LYS A 432 0.73 -9.09 22.24
CA LYS A 432 1.14 -9.98 21.16
C LYS A 432 2.66 -10.04 21.25
N LYS A 433 3.22 -11.23 21.53
CA LYS A 433 4.67 -11.49 21.42
C LYS A 433 5.16 -10.85 20.13
N GLU A 434 5.98 -9.79 20.25
CA GLU A 434 6.54 -9.13 19.08
C GLU A 434 7.33 -10.17 18.26
N ALA A 435 7.09 -10.19 16.95
CA ALA A 435 7.91 -11.00 16.05
C ALA A 435 9.36 -10.51 16.14
N ASN A 436 10.31 -11.45 16.29
CA ASN A 436 11.78 -11.24 16.34
C ASN A 436 12.41 -10.94 17.71
N MET A 437 11.76 -11.24 18.84
CA MET A 437 12.48 -11.36 20.11
C MET A 437 13.26 -12.68 20.15
N LEU A 438 14.59 -12.59 20.25
CA LEU A 438 15.46 -13.75 20.34
C LEU A 438 15.72 -14.14 21.80
N PRO A 439 15.80 -15.45 22.12
CA PRO A 439 16.31 -15.89 23.41
C PRO A 439 17.81 -15.56 23.54
N THR A 440 18.35 -15.70 24.75
CA THR A 440 19.79 -15.52 24.97
C THR A 440 20.57 -16.73 24.48
N PHE A 441 21.53 -16.46 23.59
CA PHE A 441 22.49 -17.43 23.07
C PHE A 441 23.90 -17.17 23.61
N VAL A 442 24.71 -18.22 23.72
CA VAL A 442 26.10 -18.18 24.21
C VAL A 442 27.01 -18.80 23.14
N LYS A 443 28.12 -18.13 22.83
CA LYS A 443 29.12 -18.67 21.89
C LYS A 443 29.61 -20.05 22.37
N GLY A 444 29.61 -21.02 21.47
CA GLY A 444 30.03 -22.40 21.72
C GLY A 444 28.93 -23.28 22.31
N GLU A 445 27.71 -22.78 22.57
CA GLU A 445 26.60 -23.66 22.94
C GLU A 445 26.27 -24.60 21.78
N LYS A 446 25.95 -25.86 22.13
CA LYS A 446 25.62 -26.92 21.17
C LYS A 446 24.34 -27.62 21.58
N GLY A 447 23.62 -28.16 20.60
CA GLY A 447 22.51 -29.04 20.89
C GLY A 447 21.75 -29.51 19.65
N PRO A 448 20.67 -30.28 19.88
CA PRO A 448 19.82 -30.76 18.81
C PRO A 448 19.09 -29.61 18.12
N HIS A 449 18.89 -29.76 16.82
CA HIS A 449 18.16 -28.83 15.96
C HIS A 449 17.25 -29.59 15.00
N GLU A 450 16.33 -28.86 14.37
CA GLU A 450 15.43 -29.41 13.35
C GLU A 450 15.70 -28.76 11.99
N PRO A 451 16.58 -29.34 11.15
CA PRO A 451 16.83 -28.85 9.81
C PRO A 451 15.61 -29.07 8.90
N SER A 452 15.28 -28.04 8.13
CA SER A 452 14.23 -28.06 7.13
C SER A 452 14.76 -27.52 5.80
N PHE A 453 14.54 -28.27 4.73
CA PHE A 453 14.80 -27.83 3.37
C PHE A 453 13.46 -27.66 2.66
N LEU A 454 13.04 -26.41 2.49
CA LEU A 454 11.68 -26.07 2.09
C LEU A 454 11.67 -25.54 0.67
N GLU A 455 10.94 -26.21 -0.22
CA GLU A 455 10.57 -25.63 -1.50
C GLU A 455 9.53 -24.52 -1.28
N LYS A 456 9.84 -23.34 -1.79
CA LYS A 456 8.97 -22.16 -1.80
C LYS A 456 8.88 -21.62 -3.21
N GLN A 457 7.90 -20.74 -3.43
CA GLN A 457 7.71 -20.07 -4.71
C GLN A 457 7.74 -18.57 -4.53
N THR A 458 8.32 -17.88 -5.51
CA THR A 458 8.23 -16.42 -5.58
C THR A 458 6.76 -16.02 -5.70
N LYS A 459 6.40 -14.89 -5.09
CA LYS A 459 5.03 -14.37 -5.12
C LYS A 459 5.01 -13.09 -5.95
N PRO A 460 3.93 -12.83 -6.71
CA PRO A 460 3.77 -11.55 -7.38
C PRO A 460 3.75 -10.42 -6.33
N PRO A 461 4.09 -9.18 -6.72
CA PRO A 461 3.93 -8.04 -5.83
C PRO A 461 2.47 -7.88 -5.41
N ASN A 462 2.25 -7.23 -4.27
CA ASN A 462 0.89 -6.93 -3.82
C ASN A 462 0.24 -5.86 -4.72
N GLN A 463 -1.06 -6.01 -4.98
CA GLN A 463 -1.88 -4.95 -5.56
C GLN A 463 -1.78 -3.69 -4.69
N PHE A 464 -1.88 -2.52 -5.33
CA PHE A 464 -1.92 -1.28 -4.58
C PHE A 464 -3.15 -1.23 -3.67
N THR A 465 -2.96 -0.80 -2.45
CA THR A 465 -3.96 -0.13 -1.59
C THR A 465 -3.84 1.39 -1.76
N GLU A 466 -4.81 2.17 -1.28
CA GLU A 466 -4.69 3.64 -1.25
C GLU A 466 -3.44 4.09 -0.48
N ALA A 467 -3.14 3.48 0.68
CA ALA A 467 -1.91 3.76 1.43
C ALA A 467 -0.64 3.54 0.59
N SER A 468 -0.53 2.38 -0.06
CA SER A 468 0.66 2.07 -0.86
C SER A 468 0.73 2.87 -2.15
N LEU A 469 -0.41 3.28 -2.74
CA LEU A 469 -0.44 4.15 -3.91
C LEU A 469 -0.01 5.58 -3.54
N LEU A 470 -0.50 6.12 -2.42
CA LEU A 470 -0.03 7.41 -1.89
C LEU A 470 1.49 7.42 -1.64
N ARG A 471 2.02 6.34 -1.05
CA ARG A 471 3.48 6.18 -0.87
C ARG A 471 4.20 6.08 -2.21
N ALA A 472 3.65 5.34 -3.16
CA ALA A 472 4.24 5.24 -4.49
C ALA A 472 4.27 6.62 -5.18
N MET A 473 3.20 7.40 -5.09
CA MET A 473 3.14 8.78 -5.60
C MET A 473 4.18 9.67 -4.94
N GLU A 474 4.32 9.60 -3.61
CA GLU A 474 5.32 10.34 -2.83
C GLU A 474 6.77 9.99 -3.23
N THR A 475 7.04 8.72 -3.54
CA THR A 475 8.39 8.25 -3.90
C THR A 475 8.59 8.04 -5.40
N ALA A 476 7.70 8.55 -6.24
CA ALA A 476 7.73 8.31 -7.68
C ALA A 476 9.03 8.78 -8.34
N GLY A 477 9.68 9.80 -7.76
CA GLY A 477 11.01 10.26 -8.18
C GLY A 477 12.11 9.20 -8.13
N LYS A 478 11.97 8.13 -7.32
CA LYS A 478 12.95 7.02 -7.27
C LYS A 478 13.05 6.23 -8.57
N GLN A 479 12.03 6.32 -9.42
CA GLN A 479 11.96 5.65 -10.73
C GLN A 479 12.48 6.55 -11.85
N VAL A 480 12.94 7.76 -11.54
CA VAL A 480 13.55 8.67 -12.51
C VAL A 480 15.05 8.40 -12.55
N ASP A 481 15.58 8.17 -13.75
CA ASP A 481 16.98 7.81 -13.98
C ASP A 481 17.94 8.99 -13.75
N ASP A 482 17.50 10.22 -14.04
CA ASP A 482 18.28 11.44 -13.80
C ASP A 482 18.41 11.74 -12.30
N ASP A 483 19.65 11.82 -11.82
CA ASP A 483 19.97 12.02 -10.40
C ASP A 483 19.48 13.36 -9.84
N GLU A 484 19.53 14.42 -10.65
CA GLU A 484 19.11 15.76 -10.24
C GLU A 484 17.59 15.83 -10.12
N LEU A 485 16.87 15.29 -11.10
CA LEU A 485 15.40 15.20 -11.08
C LEU A 485 14.93 14.32 -9.93
N ARG A 486 15.57 13.17 -9.72
CA ARG A 486 15.29 12.28 -8.58
C ARG A 486 15.43 13.01 -7.26
N ASP A 487 16.47 13.82 -7.11
CA ASP A 487 16.74 14.61 -5.91
C ASP A 487 15.69 15.71 -5.68
N LEU A 488 15.28 16.40 -6.74
CA LEU A 488 14.22 17.40 -6.67
C LEU A 488 12.85 16.80 -6.30
N MET A 489 12.62 15.54 -6.65
CA MET A 489 11.40 14.80 -6.37
C MET A 489 11.41 14.04 -5.03
N LYS A 490 12.55 13.96 -4.31
CA LYS A 490 12.68 13.20 -3.05
C LYS A 490 11.63 13.56 -1.99
N GLU A 491 11.21 14.83 -1.95
CA GLU A 491 10.27 15.34 -0.94
C GLU A 491 8.81 15.37 -1.43
N ASN A 492 8.57 15.50 -2.74
CA ASN A 492 7.24 15.78 -3.29
C ASN A 492 6.70 14.77 -4.30
N GLY A 493 7.53 13.87 -4.84
CA GLY A 493 7.08 12.85 -5.81
C GLY A 493 6.19 13.42 -6.92
N ILE A 494 5.07 12.74 -7.22
CA ILE A 494 4.02 13.25 -8.11
C ILE A 494 2.83 13.83 -7.32
N GLY A 495 2.47 15.08 -7.65
CA GLY A 495 1.44 15.83 -6.96
C GLY A 495 1.82 16.26 -5.53
N ARG A 496 1.16 17.31 -5.02
CA ARG A 496 1.37 17.79 -3.65
C ARG A 496 0.47 17.02 -2.67
N PRO A 497 0.83 16.91 -1.38
CA PRO A 497 -0.01 16.22 -0.39
C PRO A 497 -1.48 16.70 -0.38
N SER A 498 -1.71 17.98 -0.60
CA SER A 498 -3.04 18.59 -0.71
C SER A 498 -3.87 18.11 -1.92
N THR A 499 -3.24 17.58 -2.97
CA THR A 499 -3.91 17.20 -4.22
C THR A 499 -3.93 15.70 -4.50
N ARG A 500 -3.02 14.90 -3.91
CA ARG A 500 -2.91 13.44 -4.18
C ARG A 500 -4.24 12.69 -3.95
N ALA A 501 -4.95 12.97 -2.85
CA ALA A 501 -6.25 12.36 -2.58
C ALA A 501 -7.28 12.67 -3.67
N ASN A 502 -7.38 13.93 -4.09
CA ASN A 502 -8.28 14.37 -5.15
C ASN A 502 -7.94 13.74 -6.51
N ILE A 503 -6.66 13.51 -6.79
CA ILE A 503 -6.23 12.79 -8.00
C ILE A 503 -6.72 11.35 -7.97
N ILE A 504 -6.54 10.63 -6.86
CA ILE A 504 -7.02 9.26 -6.71
C ILE A 504 -8.55 9.20 -6.85
N GLU A 505 -9.29 10.12 -6.21
CA GLU A 505 -10.75 10.21 -6.35
C GLU A 505 -11.17 10.57 -7.78
N THR A 506 -10.39 11.37 -8.50
CA THR A 506 -10.64 11.65 -9.92
C THR A 506 -10.53 10.38 -10.75
N LEU A 507 -9.52 9.53 -10.51
CA LEU A 507 -9.37 8.25 -11.22
C LEU A 507 -10.55 7.30 -10.93
N PHE A 508 -11.08 7.28 -9.70
CA PHE A 508 -12.31 6.54 -9.37
C PHE A 508 -13.53 7.13 -10.08
N LYS A 509 -13.71 8.45 -10.04
CA LYS A 509 -14.84 9.15 -10.68
C LYS A 509 -14.85 8.94 -12.19
N ARG A 510 -13.67 8.89 -12.82
CA ARG A 510 -13.48 8.61 -14.25
C ARG A 510 -13.56 7.12 -14.59
N GLN A 511 -13.70 6.27 -13.57
CA GLN A 511 -13.77 4.81 -13.70
C GLN A 511 -12.55 4.22 -14.39
N TYR A 512 -11.37 4.79 -14.17
CA TYR A 512 -10.09 4.21 -14.61
C TYR A 512 -9.56 3.19 -13.62
N ILE A 513 -9.92 3.35 -12.35
CA ILE A 513 -9.62 2.41 -11.27
C ILE A 513 -10.89 2.10 -10.48
N LYS A 514 -10.89 0.99 -9.75
CA LYS A 514 -11.99 0.57 -8.88
C LYS A 514 -11.46 -0.02 -7.57
N ARG A 515 -12.25 0.14 -6.51
CA ARG A 515 -11.97 -0.49 -5.20
C ARG A 515 -12.36 -1.97 -5.27
N ASN A 516 -11.45 -2.84 -4.85
CA ASN A 516 -11.67 -4.26 -4.63
C ASN A 516 -11.28 -4.58 -3.19
N LYS A 517 -12.23 -4.45 -2.25
CA LYS A 517 -11.93 -4.39 -0.81
C LYS A 517 -10.91 -3.26 -0.56
N LYS A 518 -9.78 -3.56 0.11
CA LYS A 518 -8.67 -2.61 0.33
C LYS A 518 -7.77 -2.40 -0.89
N GLN A 519 -7.89 -3.23 -1.93
CA GLN A 519 -7.07 -3.15 -3.14
C GLN A 519 -7.67 -2.17 -4.14
N ILE A 520 -6.79 -1.58 -4.95
CA ILE A 520 -7.09 -0.74 -6.11
C ILE A 520 -6.71 -1.57 -7.32
N LEU A 521 -7.68 -1.76 -8.23
CA LEU A 521 -7.45 -2.42 -9.51
C LEU A 521 -7.76 -1.44 -10.65
N PRO A 522 -7.00 -1.47 -11.75
CA PRO A 522 -7.40 -0.74 -12.92
C PRO A 522 -8.67 -1.35 -13.53
N THR A 523 -9.47 -0.53 -14.19
CA THR A 523 -10.57 -1.00 -15.03
C THR A 523 -10.04 -1.26 -16.44
N VAL A 524 -10.83 -1.95 -17.27
CA VAL A 524 -10.48 -2.13 -18.69
C VAL A 524 -10.34 -0.77 -19.39
N THR A 525 -11.16 0.21 -19.03
CA THR A 525 -11.04 1.58 -19.54
C THR A 525 -9.71 2.23 -19.14
N GLY A 526 -9.27 2.06 -17.89
CA GLY A 526 -7.98 2.57 -17.43
C GLY A 526 -6.80 1.90 -18.14
N ILE A 527 -6.84 0.57 -18.30
CA ILE A 527 -5.82 -0.18 -19.05
C ILE A 527 -5.79 0.29 -20.51
N ALA A 528 -6.94 0.35 -21.18
CA ALA A 528 -7.03 0.75 -22.58
C ALA A 528 -6.53 2.18 -22.81
N LEU A 529 -6.82 3.12 -21.90
CA LEU A 529 -6.30 4.49 -22.00
C LEU A 529 -4.76 4.51 -21.91
N ILE A 530 -4.18 3.85 -20.90
CA ILE A 530 -2.72 3.79 -20.75
C ILE A 530 -2.05 3.11 -21.94
N ASP A 531 -2.66 2.05 -22.47
CA ASP A 531 -2.13 1.31 -23.62
C ASP A 531 -2.26 2.08 -24.94
N THR A 532 -3.18 3.05 -25.01
CA THR A 532 -3.36 3.91 -26.18
C THR A 532 -2.37 5.08 -26.20
N ILE A 533 -1.94 5.57 -25.03
CA ILE A 533 -0.98 6.67 -24.94
C ILE A 533 0.40 6.16 -25.36
N GLN A 534 0.87 6.55 -26.54
CA GLN A 534 2.19 6.18 -27.06
C GLN A 534 3.32 6.99 -26.40
N ASN A 535 3.07 8.27 -26.12
CA ASN A 535 4.00 9.14 -25.42
C ASN A 535 4.34 8.63 -23.99
N GLU A 536 5.54 8.07 -23.81
CA GLU A 536 6.01 7.54 -22.52
C GLU A 536 6.16 8.64 -21.45
N LEU A 537 6.53 9.85 -21.86
CA LEU A 537 6.72 10.98 -20.95
C LEU A 537 5.41 11.37 -20.24
N LEU A 538 4.26 11.27 -20.93
CA LEU A 538 2.92 11.48 -20.32
C LEU A 538 2.53 10.41 -19.30
N LYS A 539 3.09 9.20 -19.40
CA LYS A 539 2.85 8.08 -18.48
C LYS A 539 3.87 8.03 -17.34
N SER A 540 4.94 8.80 -17.43
CA SER A 540 6.06 8.80 -16.49
C SER A 540 5.94 9.91 -15.44
N ALA A 541 6.53 9.65 -14.26
CA ALA A 541 6.75 10.66 -13.23
C ALA A 541 7.79 11.72 -13.65
N GLU A 542 8.62 11.40 -14.65
CA GLU A 542 9.69 12.24 -15.18
C GLU A 542 9.19 13.60 -15.69
N LEU A 543 8.04 13.64 -16.39
CA LEU A 543 7.44 14.91 -16.84
C LEU A 543 7.15 15.84 -15.66
N THR A 544 6.69 15.27 -14.56
CA THR A 544 6.48 16.04 -13.32
C THR A 544 7.82 16.52 -12.77
N GLY A 545 8.84 15.67 -12.70
CA GLY A 545 10.17 16.06 -12.24
C GLY A 545 10.77 17.21 -13.05
N LEU A 546 10.71 17.12 -14.38
CA LEU A 546 11.20 18.17 -15.28
C LEU A 546 10.51 19.51 -15.05
N TRP A 547 9.19 19.49 -14.86
CA TRP A 547 8.44 20.72 -14.59
C TRP A 547 8.79 21.28 -13.22
N GLU A 548 8.84 20.45 -12.16
CA GLU A 548 9.20 20.95 -10.83
C GLU A 548 10.63 21.53 -10.80
N LYS A 549 11.55 21.00 -11.61
CA LYS A 549 12.88 21.61 -11.83
C LYS A 549 12.78 22.99 -12.48
N GLN A 550 12.15 23.08 -13.65
CA GLN A 550 12.03 24.34 -14.39
C GLN A 550 11.27 25.41 -13.59
N LEU A 551 10.26 25.03 -12.82
CA LEU A 551 9.52 25.94 -11.95
C LEU A 551 10.38 26.47 -10.80
N LYS A 552 11.24 25.63 -10.21
CA LYS A 552 12.24 26.08 -9.21
C LYS A 552 13.29 27.00 -9.83
N ASP A 553 13.70 26.74 -11.08
CA ASP A 553 14.64 27.61 -11.77
C ASP A 553 14.02 28.98 -12.13
N ILE A 554 12.71 29.01 -12.44
CA ILE A 554 11.95 30.27 -12.55
C ILE A 554 11.93 31.00 -11.21
N GLU A 555 11.64 30.30 -10.11
CA GLU A 555 11.61 30.89 -8.76
C GLU A 555 12.98 31.50 -8.37
N LYS A 556 14.08 30.84 -8.76
CA LYS A 556 15.45 31.34 -8.56
C LYS A 556 15.86 32.45 -9.55
N GLY A 557 15.07 32.68 -10.60
CA GLY A 557 15.40 33.61 -11.68
C GLY A 557 16.46 33.09 -12.68
N THR A 558 16.80 31.80 -12.64
CA THR A 558 17.77 31.17 -13.55
C THR A 558 17.13 30.62 -14.82
N PHE A 559 15.79 30.57 -14.90
CA PHE A 559 15.04 30.20 -16.11
C PHE A 559 13.87 31.15 -16.36
N SER A 560 13.57 31.42 -17.63
CA SER A 560 12.50 32.36 -18.01
C SER A 560 11.13 31.70 -17.99
N ALA A 561 10.16 32.32 -17.31
CA ALA A 561 8.76 31.89 -17.33
C ALA A 561 8.16 31.92 -18.75
N SER A 562 8.53 32.90 -19.57
CA SER A 562 8.11 32.97 -20.97
C SER A 562 8.65 31.79 -21.78
N GLN A 563 9.92 31.42 -21.56
CA GLN A 563 10.52 30.26 -22.25
C GLN A 563 9.84 28.95 -21.83
N PHE A 564 9.51 28.79 -20.54
CA PHE A 564 8.72 27.66 -20.07
C PHE A 564 7.40 27.54 -20.82
N ILE A 565 6.62 28.62 -20.93
CA ILE A 565 5.33 28.62 -21.63
C ILE A 565 5.49 28.30 -23.13
N ILE A 566 6.53 28.84 -23.79
CA ILE A 566 6.84 28.52 -25.20
C ILE A 566 7.12 27.03 -25.36
N ASN A 567 7.97 26.45 -24.50
CA ASN A 567 8.28 25.03 -24.52
C ASN A 567 7.02 24.18 -24.29
N MET A 568 6.12 24.61 -23.40
CA MET A 568 4.85 23.91 -23.16
C MET A 568 3.90 23.96 -24.35
N LYS A 569 3.80 25.10 -25.03
CA LYS A 569 3.00 25.21 -26.26
C LYS A 569 3.54 24.27 -27.34
N LYS A 570 4.86 24.22 -27.52
CA LYS A 570 5.52 23.31 -28.47
C LYS A 570 5.25 21.84 -28.14
N MET A 571 5.43 21.45 -26.88
CA MET A 571 5.15 20.07 -26.43
C MET A 571 3.69 19.66 -26.68
N VAL A 572 2.73 20.56 -26.44
CA VAL A 572 1.31 20.30 -26.69
C VAL A 572 1.00 20.19 -28.18
N ASP A 573 1.64 21.00 -29.02
CA ASP A 573 1.51 20.94 -30.47
C ASP A 573 2.02 19.62 -31.03
N GLU A 574 3.22 19.19 -30.61
CA GLU A 574 3.82 17.89 -30.95
C GLU A 574 2.93 16.73 -30.52
N LEU A 575 2.38 16.77 -29.29
CA LEU A 575 1.44 15.77 -28.80
C LEU A 575 0.17 15.69 -29.65
N VAL A 576 -0.39 16.85 -30.03
CA VAL A 576 -1.58 16.87 -30.89
C VAL A 576 -1.27 16.28 -32.27
N TYR A 577 -0.12 16.62 -32.84
CA TYR A 577 0.33 16.07 -34.11
C TYR A 577 0.52 14.55 -34.05
N GLU A 578 1.19 14.03 -33.01
CA GLU A 578 1.40 12.60 -32.75
C GLU A 578 0.07 11.84 -32.76
N VAL A 579 -0.86 12.22 -31.87
CA VAL A 579 -2.14 11.50 -31.69
C VAL A 579 -3.08 11.67 -32.90
N ARG A 580 -3.03 12.81 -33.60
CA ARG A 580 -3.82 13.00 -34.83
C ARG A 580 -3.33 12.07 -35.94
N SER A 581 -2.01 11.93 -36.07
CA SER A 581 -1.35 11.10 -37.09
C SER A 581 -1.51 9.61 -36.86
N GLU A 582 -1.93 9.18 -35.66
CA GLU A 582 -2.25 7.78 -35.41
C GLU A 582 -3.35 7.26 -36.36
N THR A 583 -3.08 6.13 -37.01
CA THR A 583 -4.04 5.47 -37.91
C THR A 583 -5.09 4.65 -37.18
N THR A 584 -4.85 4.32 -35.91
CA THR A 584 -5.74 3.47 -35.12
C THR A 584 -6.69 4.29 -34.25
N ARG A 585 -7.93 3.79 -34.11
CA ARG A 585 -8.93 4.38 -33.22
C ARG A 585 -9.37 3.36 -32.18
N ALA A 586 -8.96 3.57 -30.93
CA ALA A 586 -9.22 2.63 -29.84
C ALA A 586 -10.71 2.53 -29.42
N ASN A 587 -11.55 3.52 -29.72
CA ASN A 587 -12.99 3.55 -29.41
C ASN A 587 -13.32 3.14 -27.95
N ILE A 588 -12.56 3.71 -27.01
CA ILE A 588 -12.59 3.40 -25.59
C ILE A 588 -13.90 3.90 -24.99
N SER A 589 -14.72 2.98 -24.50
CA SER A 589 -15.89 3.33 -23.68
C SER A 589 -16.22 2.20 -22.71
N GLN A 590 -16.88 2.54 -21.60
CA GLN A 590 -17.39 1.53 -20.67
C GLN A 590 -18.44 0.63 -21.34
N ALA A 591 -19.30 1.18 -22.19
CA ALA A 591 -20.35 0.44 -22.89
C ALA A 591 -19.77 -0.58 -23.89
N THR A 592 -18.73 -0.19 -24.64
CA THR A 592 -18.00 -1.09 -25.55
C THR A 592 -17.35 -2.23 -24.77
N VAL A 593 -16.75 -1.92 -23.62
CA VAL A 593 -16.11 -2.91 -22.75
C VAL A 593 -17.12 -3.89 -22.14
N VAL A 594 -18.30 -3.42 -21.73
CA VAL A 594 -19.37 -4.29 -21.20
C VAL A 594 -19.91 -5.20 -22.30
N LYS A 595 -20.13 -4.67 -23.52
CA LYS A 595 -20.53 -5.48 -24.68
C LYS A 595 -19.46 -6.49 -25.10
N GLN A 596 -18.19 -6.10 -25.15
CA GLN A 596 -17.07 -7.01 -25.44
C GLN A 596 -16.89 -8.05 -24.33
N ARG A 597 -17.17 -7.73 -23.06
CA ARG A 597 -17.21 -8.71 -21.98
C ARG A 597 -18.39 -9.66 -22.12
N GLN A 598 -19.59 -9.20 -22.50
CA GLN A 598 -20.72 -10.10 -22.78
C GLN A 598 -20.39 -11.03 -23.95
N ALA A 599 -19.84 -10.51 -25.04
CA ALA A 599 -19.38 -11.31 -26.20
C ALA A 599 -18.21 -12.26 -25.85
N LYS A 600 -17.24 -11.85 -25.01
CA LYS A 600 -16.17 -12.73 -24.51
C LYS A 600 -16.64 -13.71 -23.43
N THR A 601 -17.78 -13.46 -22.79
CA THR A 601 -18.42 -14.45 -21.89
C THR A 601 -19.13 -15.51 -22.71
N GLU A 602 -19.67 -15.15 -23.88
CA GLU A 602 -20.19 -16.08 -24.89
C GLU A 602 -19.06 -16.82 -25.65
N GLN A 603 -17.90 -16.19 -25.85
CA GLN A 603 -16.70 -16.79 -26.47
C GLN A 603 -15.63 -17.27 -25.48
N LYS A 604 -15.98 -17.49 -24.22
CA LYS A 604 -15.10 -18.26 -23.36
C LYS A 604 -15.18 -19.70 -23.88
N GLN A 605 -14.15 -20.14 -24.60
CA GLN A 605 -13.94 -21.56 -24.90
C GLN A 605 -14.33 -22.36 -23.66
N LYS A 606 -15.23 -23.33 -23.82
CA LYS A 606 -15.67 -24.22 -22.74
C LYS A 606 -14.39 -24.73 -22.06
N ALA A 607 -14.13 -24.27 -20.85
CA ALA A 607 -13.01 -24.70 -20.04
C ALA A 607 -13.62 -25.13 -18.70
N GLY A 608 -13.38 -26.38 -18.32
CA GLY A 608 -14.07 -27.03 -17.22
C GLY A 608 -14.54 -28.43 -17.62
N ILE A 609 -15.30 -29.07 -16.75
CA ILE A 609 -15.73 -30.46 -16.93
C ILE A 609 -16.60 -30.65 -18.20
N THR A 610 -17.16 -29.57 -18.76
CA THR A 610 -18.03 -29.61 -19.93
C THR A 610 -17.30 -29.77 -21.27
N VAL A 611 -15.96 -29.84 -21.28
CA VAL A 611 -15.18 -30.32 -22.43
C VAL A 611 -14.72 -31.76 -22.29
N GLU A 612 -14.88 -32.35 -21.11
CA GLU A 612 -14.53 -33.75 -20.91
C GLU A 612 -15.55 -34.64 -21.63
N THR A 613 -15.04 -35.64 -22.33
CA THR A 613 -15.86 -36.67 -22.99
C THR A 613 -16.54 -37.53 -21.92
N CYS A 614 -17.82 -37.84 -22.12
CA CYS A 614 -18.58 -38.73 -21.25
C CYS A 614 -17.92 -40.12 -21.24
N PRO A 615 -17.48 -40.63 -20.06
CA PRO A 615 -16.76 -41.90 -19.99
C PRO A 615 -17.64 -43.10 -20.35
N LYS A 616 -18.98 -42.98 -20.17
CA LYS A 616 -19.94 -44.05 -20.44
C LYS A 616 -20.24 -44.26 -21.92
N CYS A 617 -20.41 -43.19 -22.71
CA CYS A 617 -20.74 -43.30 -24.13
C CYS A 617 -19.58 -42.96 -25.08
N GLN A 618 -18.54 -42.30 -24.58
CA GLN A 618 -17.32 -41.89 -25.31
C GLN A 618 -17.54 -41.02 -26.56
N LYS A 619 -18.78 -40.64 -26.87
CA LYS A 619 -19.17 -39.89 -28.07
C LYS A 619 -19.50 -38.43 -27.77
N GLU A 620 -20.03 -38.17 -26.58
CA GLU A 620 -20.67 -36.92 -26.21
C GLU A 620 -19.97 -36.25 -25.03
N THR A 621 -20.23 -34.95 -24.81
CA THR A 621 -19.59 -34.18 -23.73
C THR A 621 -20.47 -34.09 -22.49
N LEU A 622 -19.89 -33.67 -21.37
CA LEU A 622 -20.65 -33.42 -20.15
C LEU A 622 -21.31 -32.03 -20.17
N ILE A 623 -22.53 -31.94 -19.64
CA ILE A 623 -23.30 -30.71 -19.43
C ILE A 623 -23.62 -30.53 -17.94
N LYS A 624 -23.79 -29.29 -17.51
CA LYS A 624 -24.09 -28.95 -16.11
C LYS A 624 -25.59 -28.85 -15.88
N GLY A 625 -26.13 -29.71 -15.02
CA GLY A 625 -27.52 -29.65 -14.56
C GLY A 625 -27.68 -28.92 -13.21
N LYS A 626 -28.87 -29.00 -12.62
CA LYS A 626 -29.19 -28.36 -11.32
C LYS A 626 -28.53 -29.05 -10.13
N LYS A 627 -28.32 -30.37 -10.18
CA LYS A 627 -27.82 -31.19 -9.07
C LYS A 627 -26.60 -32.06 -9.43
N ALA A 628 -26.22 -32.13 -10.70
CA ALA A 628 -25.19 -33.02 -11.22
C ALA A 628 -24.64 -32.49 -12.55
N TYR A 629 -23.46 -32.95 -12.95
CA TYR A 629 -23.05 -32.99 -14.37
C TYR A 629 -23.60 -34.26 -15.02
N GLY A 630 -24.04 -34.21 -16.26
CA GLY A 630 -24.57 -35.37 -16.98
C GLY A 630 -24.14 -35.38 -18.44
N CYS A 631 -24.32 -36.50 -19.12
CA CYS A 631 -24.07 -36.59 -20.57
C CYS A 631 -24.98 -35.64 -21.36
N SER A 632 -24.50 -35.01 -22.44
CA SER A 632 -25.35 -34.22 -23.35
C SER A 632 -26.47 -35.06 -23.99
N ALA A 633 -26.21 -36.33 -24.28
CA ALA A 633 -27.19 -37.30 -24.79
C ALA A 633 -27.96 -38.05 -23.68
N TYR A 634 -28.26 -37.38 -22.56
CA TYR A 634 -29.00 -38.01 -21.45
C TYR A 634 -30.44 -38.39 -21.83
N SER A 635 -31.09 -37.58 -22.68
CA SER A 635 -32.40 -37.87 -23.28
C SER A 635 -32.35 -39.08 -24.21
N ASP A 636 -31.21 -39.30 -24.87
CA ASP A 636 -31.06 -40.27 -25.96
C ASP A 636 -30.49 -41.62 -25.47
N GLY A 637 -30.53 -41.85 -24.14
CA GLY A 637 -30.24 -43.14 -23.52
C GLY A 637 -29.00 -43.16 -22.61
N CYS A 638 -28.07 -42.20 -22.71
CA CYS A 638 -26.86 -42.20 -21.88
C CYS A 638 -27.12 -41.63 -20.47
N LYS A 639 -27.44 -42.49 -19.49
CA LYS A 639 -27.78 -42.08 -18.11
C LYS A 639 -26.58 -41.75 -17.20
N PHE A 640 -25.44 -41.35 -17.74
CA PHE A 640 -24.26 -41.00 -16.94
C PHE A 640 -24.46 -39.68 -16.18
N ILE A 641 -24.16 -39.67 -14.88
CA ILE A 641 -24.29 -38.50 -14.00
C ILE A 641 -23.15 -38.44 -12.96
N LEU A 642 -22.74 -37.22 -12.62
CA LEU A 642 -21.80 -36.87 -11.54
C LEU A 642 -22.47 -35.85 -10.62
N PRO A 643 -23.10 -36.27 -9.51
CA PRO A 643 -23.77 -35.38 -8.56
C PRO A 643 -22.85 -34.30 -8.00
N PHE A 644 -23.35 -33.11 -7.66
CA PHE A 644 -22.52 -32.09 -7.00
C PHE A 644 -22.17 -32.47 -5.55
N GLU A 645 -22.92 -33.40 -4.97
CA GLU A 645 -22.75 -33.91 -3.62
C GLU A 645 -22.94 -35.43 -3.62
N ILE A 646 -22.00 -36.15 -3.02
CA ILE A 646 -22.04 -37.61 -2.88
C ILE A 646 -21.46 -38.00 -1.51
N TYR A 647 -22.06 -38.99 -0.84
CA TYR A 647 -21.73 -39.38 0.55
C TYR A 647 -21.67 -38.17 1.50
N GLY A 648 -22.63 -37.24 1.39
CA GLY A 648 -22.71 -36.02 2.21
C GLY A 648 -21.58 -35.01 2.01
N LYS A 649 -20.79 -35.15 0.93
CA LYS A 649 -19.66 -34.28 0.61
C LYS A 649 -19.83 -33.63 -0.77
N LYS A 650 -19.67 -32.30 -0.82
CA LYS A 650 -19.62 -31.57 -2.10
C LYS A 650 -18.32 -31.87 -2.85
N ILE A 651 -18.44 -32.23 -4.11
CA ILE A 651 -17.31 -32.51 -5.00
C ILE A 651 -17.12 -31.34 -5.95
N SER A 652 -15.92 -30.77 -5.93
CA SER A 652 -15.54 -29.68 -6.81
C SER A 652 -15.35 -30.17 -8.24
N GLU A 653 -15.54 -29.26 -9.20
CA GLU A 653 -15.32 -29.52 -10.62
C GLU A 653 -13.91 -30.06 -10.92
N LYS A 654 -12.86 -29.53 -10.28
CA LYS A 654 -11.48 -30.02 -10.44
C LYS A 654 -11.29 -31.46 -9.98
N GLN A 655 -12.02 -31.89 -8.95
CA GLN A 655 -11.96 -33.28 -8.47
C GLN A 655 -12.60 -34.23 -9.48
N TYR A 656 -13.71 -33.82 -10.10
CA TYR A 656 -14.32 -34.62 -11.18
C TYR A 656 -13.49 -34.65 -12.45
N ILE A 657 -12.90 -33.52 -12.86
CA ILE A 657 -11.96 -33.50 -13.99
C ILE A 657 -10.82 -34.49 -13.73
N ARG A 658 -10.25 -34.51 -12.52
CA ARG A 658 -9.23 -35.49 -12.16
C ARG A 658 -9.75 -36.93 -12.25
N LEU A 659 -10.93 -37.21 -11.73
CA LEU A 659 -11.54 -38.55 -11.80
C LEU A 659 -11.70 -39.00 -13.26
N LEU A 660 -12.16 -38.13 -14.14
CA LEU A 660 -12.32 -38.43 -15.57
C LEU A 660 -10.97 -38.65 -16.28
N GLN A 661 -9.96 -37.86 -15.95
CA GLN A 661 -8.64 -37.91 -16.59
C GLN A 661 -7.68 -38.95 -16.00
N LYS A 662 -7.86 -39.33 -14.72
CA LYS A 662 -6.92 -40.18 -13.95
C LYS A 662 -7.61 -41.39 -13.32
N GLY A 663 -8.88 -41.64 -13.63
CA GLY A 663 -9.69 -42.75 -13.11
C GLY A 663 -10.16 -42.58 -11.66
N SER A 664 -9.59 -41.65 -10.90
CA SER A 664 -9.93 -41.43 -9.49
C SER A 664 -9.63 -40.01 -8.99
N THR A 665 -10.28 -39.64 -7.89
CA THR A 665 -9.87 -38.47 -7.09
C THR A 665 -8.60 -38.77 -6.28
N VAL A 666 -8.00 -37.74 -5.67
CA VAL A 666 -7.13 -37.95 -4.51
C VAL A 666 -7.94 -38.42 -3.30
N ASN A 667 -7.29 -38.82 -2.21
CA ASN A 667 -7.98 -39.04 -0.94
C ASN A 667 -8.62 -37.73 -0.46
N LEU A 668 -9.93 -37.78 -0.28
CA LEU A 668 -10.76 -36.70 0.21
C LEU A 668 -11.30 -37.09 1.59
N LYS A 669 -11.14 -36.19 2.56
CA LYS A 669 -11.67 -36.34 3.92
C LYS A 669 -13.15 -35.92 3.97
N GLY A 670 -13.93 -36.52 4.84
CA GLY A 670 -15.26 -36.01 5.19
C GLY A 670 -16.41 -36.64 4.42
N PHE A 671 -16.25 -37.87 3.91
CA PHE A 671 -17.36 -38.65 3.37
C PHE A 671 -18.15 -39.26 4.52
N LYS A 672 -19.48 -39.18 4.45
CA LYS A 672 -20.40 -39.80 5.42
C LYS A 672 -20.81 -41.18 4.93
N THR A 673 -20.43 -42.22 5.66
CA THR A 673 -20.84 -43.61 5.49
C THR A 673 -21.63 -44.07 6.72
N ASP A 674 -22.28 -45.24 6.65
CA ASP A 674 -23.05 -45.80 7.77
C ASP A 674 -22.17 -46.04 9.02
N SER A 675 -20.87 -46.21 8.82
CA SER A 675 -19.84 -46.37 9.86
C SER A 675 -19.24 -45.06 10.38
N GLY A 676 -19.72 -43.90 9.92
CA GLY A 676 -19.25 -42.57 10.34
C GLY A 676 -18.57 -41.75 9.24
N THR A 677 -17.71 -40.81 9.62
CA THR A 677 -17.00 -39.95 8.65
C THR A 677 -15.66 -40.58 8.25
N THR A 678 -15.43 -40.79 6.96
CA THR A 678 -14.24 -41.47 6.42
C THR A 678 -13.44 -40.62 5.42
N GLU A 679 -12.19 -41.02 5.17
CA GLU A 679 -11.30 -40.51 4.13
C GLU A 679 -11.14 -41.60 3.05
N GLY A 680 -11.27 -41.22 1.77
CA GLY A 680 -11.13 -42.16 0.66
C GLY A 680 -11.07 -41.46 -0.68
N LEU A 681 -10.96 -42.20 -1.77
CA LEU A 681 -11.01 -41.68 -3.14
C LEU A 681 -12.33 -42.09 -3.81
N LEU A 682 -12.80 -41.28 -4.75
CA LEU A 682 -13.90 -41.65 -5.64
C LEU A 682 -13.33 -42.20 -6.95
N CYS A 683 -13.90 -43.29 -7.41
CA CYS A 683 -13.65 -43.92 -8.72
C CYS A 683 -14.99 -44.25 -9.40
N LEU A 684 -14.93 -44.66 -10.67
CA LEU A 684 -16.09 -45.22 -11.39
C LEU A 684 -15.98 -46.74 -11.39
N ASP A 685 -17.09 -47.43 -11.10
CA ASP A 685 -17.20 -48.88 -11.30
C ASP A 685 -17.46 -49.25 -12.77
N ASP A 686 -17.58 -50.55 -13.05
CA ASP A 686 -17.86 -51.09 -14.39
C ASP A 686 -19.20 -50.61 -14.98
N ASN A 687 -20.11 -50.13 -14.13
CA ASN A 687 -21.41 -49.55 -14.52
C ASN A 687 -21.37 -48.02 -14.64
N PHE A 688 -20.19 -47.42 -14.49
CA PHE A 688 -19.94 -45.98 -14.46
C PHE A 688 -20.69 -45.25 -13.34
N GLN A 689 -20.88 -45.91 -12.20
CA GLN A 689 -21.37 -45.30 -10.96
C GLN A 689 -20.20 -44.89 -10.06
N LEU A 690 -20.40 -43.82 -9.28
CA LEU A 690 -19.39 -43.33 -8.36
C LEU A 690 -19.30 -44.19 -7.10
N VAL A 691 -18.16 -44.83 -6.91
CA VAL A 691 -17.86 -45.65 -5.73
C VAL A 691 -16.81 -44.95 -4.86
N LEU A 692 -16.99 -45.01 -3.54
CA LEU A 692 -16.01 -44.56 -2.56
C LEU A 692 -15.11 -45.73 -2.18
N GLU A 693 -13.82 -45.61 -2.48
CA GLU A 693 -12.79 -46.51 -1.95
C GLU A 693 -12.19 -45.90 -0.68
N PRO A 694 -12.40 -46.50 0.51
CA PRO A 694 -11.80 -46.03 1.74
C PRO A 694 -10.27 -46.09 1.65
N LYS A 695 -9.59 -45.09 2.22
CA LYS A 695 -8.13 -45.10 2.33
C LYS A 695 -7.69 -46.34 3.09
N LYS A 696 -7.01 -47.27 2.40
CA LYS A 696 -6.43 -48.46 3.04
C LYS A 696 -5.54 -48.01 4.19
N ALA A 697 -5.83 -48.50 5.40
CA ALA A 697 -4.97 -48.30 6.55
C ALA A 697 -3.58 -48.88 6.21
N LYS A 698 -2.52 -48.08 6.36
CA LYS A 698 -1.16 -48.65 6.40
C LYS A 698 -1.11 -49.59 7.60
N LEU A 699 -0.95 -50.89 7.34
CA LEU A 699 -0.62 -51.87 8.38
C LEU A 699 0.63 -51.37 9.11
N LYS A 700 0.58 -51.34 10.44
CA LYS A 700 1.73 -51.02 11.30
C LYS A 700 2.89 -51.93 10.90
N SER A 701 4.05 -51.35 10.63
CA SER A 701 5.29 -52.09 10.40
C SER A 701 5.56 -53.02 11.57
N ILE A 702 5.76 -54.31 11.30
CA ILE A 702 6.19 -55.28 12.30
C ILE A 702 7.57 -54.84 12.83
N PRO A 703 7.78 -54.80 14.16
CA PRO A 703 9.08 -54.46 14.73
C PRO A 703 10.18 -55.38 14.20
N ASP A 704 11.37 -54.83 13.91
CA ASP A 704 12.51 -55.61 13.41
C ASP A 704 13.06 -56.62 14.43
N THR A 705 12.66 -56.50 15.70
CA THR A 705 13.04 -57.38 16.79
C THR A 705 11.79 -57.94 17.48
N LEU A 706 11.77 -59.25 17.72
CA LEU A 706 10.72 -59.94 18.45
C LEU A 706 11.23 -60.22 19.87
N ALA A 707 10.52 -59.78 20.91
CA ALA A 707 10.82 -60.17 22.29
C ALA A 707 10.58 -61.68 22.47
N CYS A 708 11.42 -62.34 23.27
CA CYS A 708 11.30 -63.76 23.54
C CYS A 708 9.95 -64.06 24.20
N PRO A 709 9.09 -64.89 23.61
CA PRO A 709 7.75 -65.18 24.15
C PRO A 709 7.82 -65.92 25.49
N LYS A 710 8.92 -66.63 25.78
CA LYS A 710 9.12 -67.34 27.06
C LYS A 710 9.58 -66.43 28.22
N CYS A 711 10.66 -65.66 28.06
CA CYS A 711 11.25 -64.90 29.17
C CYS A 711 10.95 -63.40 29.13
N GLN A 712 10.50 -62.85 28.00
CA GLN A 712 10.25 -61.42 27.74
C GLN A 712 11.45 -60.47 27.96
N LYS A 713 12.61 -60.97 28.42
CA LYS A 713 13.84 -60.21 28.67
C LYS A 713 14.80 -60.22 27.49
N GLY A 714 14.93 -61.36 26.81
CA GLY A 714 15.73 -61.50 25.59
C GLY A 714 14.92 -61.26 24.32
N THR A 715 15.60 -61.22 23.17
CA THR A 715 15.00 -61.15 21.84
C THR A 715 15.14 -62.48 21.12
N VAL A 716 14.21 -62.80 20.24
CA VAL A 716 14.26 -64.00 19.40
C VAL A 716 15.29 -63.79 18.31
N ILE A 717 16.30 -64.66 18.28
CA ILE A 717 17.39 -64.67 17.32
C ILE A 717 17.31 -65.94 16.46
N LYS A 718 17.74 -65.84 15.20
CA LYS A 718 17.75 -66.96 14.25
C LYS A 718 19.06 -67.74 14.37
N GLY A 719 18.99 -69.01 14.78
CA GLY A 719 20.12 -69.94 14.77
C GLY A 719 20.22 -70.75 13.48
N LYS A 720 21.07 -71.78 13.46
CA LYS A 720 21.25 -72.66 12.28
C LYS A 720 20.06 -73.60 12.03
N THR A 721 19.38 -74.04 13.09
CA THR A 721 18.30 -75.06 13.01
C THR A 721 17.00 -74.64 13.72
N ALA A 722 16.99 -73.51 14.42
CA ALA A 722 15.88 -73.05 15.26
C ALA A 722 15.97 -71.54 15.51
N TYR A 723 14.84 -70.93 15.87
CA TYR A 723 14.82 -69.64 16.57
C TYR A 723 15.07 -69.88 18.06
N GLY A 724 15.89 -69.03 18.69
CA GLY A 724 16.22 -69.13 20.12
C GLY A 724 16.24 -67.76 20.80
N CYS A 725 16.35 -67.73 22.13
CA CYS A 725 16.42 -66.48 22.88
C CYS A 725 17.86 -65.95 22.99
N SER A 726 18.06 -64.63 22.83
CA SER A 726 19.37 -63.99 23.06
C SER A 726 19.85 -64.08 24.51
N ALA A 727 18.92 -64.17 25.48
CA ALA A 727 19.21 -64.37 26.90
C ALA A 727 19.39 -65.86 27.29
N TYR A 728 19.79 -66.74 26.38
CA TYR A 728 19.96 -68.17 26.69
C TYR A 728 21.05 -68.43 27.74
N LYS A 729 22.10 -67.60 27.78
CA LYS A 729 23.15 -67.67 28.81
C LYS A 729 22.65 -67.26 30.21
N GLU A 730 21.53 -66.56 30.27
CA GLU A 730 20.86 -66.14 31.52
C GLU A 730 19.78 -67.15 31.95
N GLY A 731 19.70 -68.33 31.30
CA GLY A 731 18.81 -69.43 31.68
C GLY A 731 17.55 -69.58 30.83
N CYS A 732 17.37 -68.79 29.77
CA CYS A 732 16.20 -68.94 28.88
C CYS A 732 16.43 -70.01 27.81
N ASP A 733 15.71 -71.12 27.91
CA ASP A 733 15.74 -72.29 27.03
C ASP A 733 14.74 -72.21 25.84
N PHE A 734 14.17 -71.03 25.55
CA PHE A 734 13.28 -70.86 24.40
C PHE A 734 13.98 -71.28 23.11
N ARG A 735 13.42 -72.29 22.45
CA ARG A 735 13.87 -72.84 21.18
C ARG A 735 12.67 -73.28 20.36
N PHE A 736 12.57 -72.77 19.14
CA PHE A 736 11.51 -73.14 18.20
C PHE A 736 12.15 -73.62 16.90
N SER A 737 12.05 -74.92 16.60
CA SER A 737 12.76 -75.52 15.47
C SER A 737 12.21 -75.04 14.13
N PHE A 738 13.04 -75.02 13.09
CA PHE A 738 12.56 -74.69 11.75
C PHE A 738 11.61 -75.76 11.18
N ASP A 739 11.68 -76.99 11.69
CA ASP A 739 10.76 -78.05 11.29
C ASP A 739 9.37 -77.86 11.93
N ASP A 740 9.31 -77.44 13.18
CA ASP A 740 8.03 -77.08 13.84
C ASP A 740 7.42 -75.82 13.22
N LEU A 741 8.26 -74.87 12.82
CA LEU A 741 7.85 -73.69 12.05
C LEU A 741 7.22 -74.07 10.70
N LYS A 742 7.83 -75.00 9.97
CA LYS A 742 7.28 -75.52 8.72
C LYS A 742 5.98 -76.28 8.95
N LYS A 743 5.90 -77.11 9.99
CA LYS A 743 4.66 -77.82 10.37
C LYS A 743 3.52 -76.86 10.67
N GLN A 744 3.76 -75.80 11.44
CA GLN A 744 2.73 -74.81 11.77
C GLN A 744 2.40 -73.86 10.61
N ALA A 745 3.36 -73.56 9.73
CA ALA A 745 3.10 -72.79 8.52
C ALA A 745 2.30 -73.58 7.47
N GLY A 746 2.39 -74.92 7.48
CA GLY A 746 1.79 -75.78 6.47
C GLY A 746 2.33 -75.46 5.07
N ASN A 747 1.46 -75.43 4.06
CA ASN A 747 1.81 -75.10 2.67
C ASN A 747 2.02 -73.59 2.42
N LYS A 748 2.01 -72.74 3.46
CA LYS A 748 2.17 -71.28 3.31
C LYS A 748 3.65 -70.91 3.26
N ALA A 749 3.98 -69.93 2.41
CA ALA A 749 5.33 -69.36 2.36
C ALA A 749 5.67 -68.68 3.71
N LEU A 750 6.89 -68.92 4.20
CA LEU A 750 7.40 -68.35 5.46
C LEU A 750 7.74 -66.85 5.30
N THR A 751 6.72 -66.00 5.30
CA THR A 751 6.91 -64.54 5.34
C THR A 751 7.28 -64.06 6.74
N LYS A 752 7.87 -62.87 6.86
CA LYS A 752 8.27 -62.28 8.16
C LYS A 752 7.06 -62.14 9.11
N GLU A 753 5.90 -61.83 8.54
CA GLU A 753 4.60 -61.71 9.21
C GLU A 753 4.14 -63.05 9.78
N LEU A 754 4.21 -64.12 8.98
CA LEU A 754 3.77 -65.45 9.39
C LEU A 754 4.69 -66.03 10.47
N VAL A 755 6.01 -65.84 10.31
CA VAL A 755 7.00 -66.26 11.31
C VAL A 755 6.81 -65.50 12.62
N TYR A 756 6.55 -64.19 12.58
CA TYR A 756 6.25 -63.39 13.77
C TYR A 756 5.00 -63.92 14.49
N HIS A 757 3.92 -64.20 13.75
CA HIS A 757 2.69 -64.76 14.33
C HIS A 757 2.87 -66.15 14.93
N ILE A 758 3.60 -67.04 14.25
CA ILE A 758 3.87 -68.39 14.76
C ILE A 758 4.68 -68.31 16.06
N LEU A 759 5.75 -67.51 16.08
CA LEU A 759 6.63 -67.42 17.24
C LEU A 759 5.98 -66.70 18.43
N THR A 760 5.01 -65.81 18.21
CA THR A 760 4.27 -65.14 19.29
C THR A 760 3.13 -65.97 19.86
N ASN A 761 2.55 -66.88 19.08
CA ASN A 761 1.42 -67.73 19.49
C ASN A 761 1.83 -69.16 19.90
N SER A 762 3.12 -69.50 19.84
CA SER A 762 3.64 -70.80 20.28
C SER A 762 3.94 -70.75 21.77
N HIS A 763 3.00 -71.21 22.60
CA HIS A 763 3.19 -71.42 24.03
C HIS A 763 3.36 -72.91 24.34
#